data_AF-A0A923UQ91-F1
#
_entry.id   AF-A0A923UQ91-F1
#
_cell.length_a   1.000
_cell.length_b   1.000
_cell.length_c   1.000
_cell.angle_alpha   90.00
_cell.angle_beta   90.00
_cell.angle_gamma   90.00
#
_symmetry.space_group_name_H-M   'P 1'
#
loop_
_entity.id
_entity.type
_entity.pdbx_description
1 polymer ?
#
loop_
_entity_poly.entity_id
_entity_poly.type
_entity_poly.pdbx_seq_one_letter_code
_entity_poly.pdbx_strand_id
1 'polypeptide(L)'
;MNKLYTSLLLCLINVCLQAQQAPPASFKSIHEEQSNYYKNLGLNDAQYAAQYINTLTTAKQTSTQACTLKKKVYGWHPYWSAGAEANYQWDKLSHLVYFDYEVSTSTGNNINSSFAWSTSNAVTQALANNVKVHFCATMFSGHATFLGSTNAKQTFITNAINLLNARGGVGVNIDFEGMASSNKTAFTAFIQDLHTQLKAANSTYEVTIAMPSVDWGGVMDISNLNSSVELFCIMAYDYYYGSSANAGPTSPTYSLTTSYNQNISKSITYYLGQGAPKTKLICALPYYGREWSVTGTAAGAPTTSGSASVTYKALRVNASGNFNTKLWEKNCFSPYYNYSSKQCFIDDAFSFDRKLEVIEQMGIGGTGIWALGYDDGYTDLWSVLENRLTTCGVKKCTDSIFDGGGPTRNYYDKESYTYTISPAGASSVTIDFKTFGLENGNDTLAIYDGATLTSPLIGKYTGAASPGVITSTSPSITLRFKADNGVNNIGYKAVYTCVSDSVKPTTVITVPNVWESTSFTASYTDADVGTGVDKGLYNVSAHNGTEYRSNAVRGFINDEFNTTIHPSWTQKKGTWAIAGGTLTQTDVISNNTNIYTPIAQNISNKYLYNWKGKAQGTSSTRRAGLHIMCDIADSANRNNSYFMWARFDDNKLQFYKVQNNVFGTPVIDINYTFVAGQTYDYKILYDRILGDVKLFIDDKYVASWKDGTPIATGNSVSFRTGQCEYVIDDFRVYRSRGNTTNITVGNTTSDMVQFQNDNPSTPACKIRSVAIDLSNNWSSIVSKNVNIDWTKPNTITTVNDGSGADQANITTNTISTNYTASADVNSGITTYYYAIGTAPKLSNVHVYTLVGNSTSVSSAPLSLTNGTMYYISVYAVNGAGLISDTTVSNGFVYTGTTIIVGMAQITAQLNSLISAYPNPNNGTFVLTLPECVGYSYNVINTLGQTIQQANTSNYNTIIDLQQQPKGIYLLQIYNNDKLIKTQRVSVQQ
;
A
#
# COMPACT_ATOMS: atom_id res chain seq x y z
N MET A 1 -25.27 -72.64 44.07
CA MET A 1 -25.08 -71.86 42.83
C MET A 1 -25.96 -70.60 42.71
N ASN A 2 -27.02 -70.40 43.53
CA ASN A 2 -27.92 -69.22 43.42
C ASN A 2 -27.66 -68.05 44.40
N LYS A 3 -26.54 -68.02 45.12
CA LYS A 3 -26.19 -66.90 46.02
C LYS A 3 -24.94 -66.11 45.62
N LEU A 4 -24.23 -66.52 44.56
CA LEU A 4 -23.07 -65.79 44.02
C LEU A 4 -23.41 -64.88 42.83
N TYR A 5 -24.56 -65.09 42.18
CA TYR A 5 -24.98 -64.28 41.03
C TYR A 5 -25.68 -62.97 41.42
N THR A 6 -26.29 -62.89 42.60
CA THR A 6 -26.98 -61.67 43.06
C THR A 6 -26.03 -60.61 43.61
N SER A 7 -24.83 -61.00 44.07
CA SER A 7 -23.82 -60.06 44.59
C SER A 7 -22.87 -59.55 43.50
N LEU A 8 -22.69 -60.28 42.40
CA LEU A 8 -21.91 -59.81 41.25
C LEU A 8 -22.71 -58.88 40.34
N LEU A 9 -24.03 -59.06 40.25
CA LEU A 9 -24.90 -58.19 39.44
C LEU A 9 -25.14 -56.81 40.07
N LEU A 10 -25.09 -56.69 41.41
CA LEU A 10 -25.15 -55.38 42.08
C LEU A 10 -23.81 -54.63 42.11
N CYS A 11 -22.67 -55.33 41.95
CA CYS A 11 -21.35 -54.70 41.94
C CYS A 11 -20.94 -54.23 40.52
N LEU A 12 -21.47 -54.83 39.46
CA LEU A 12 -21.28 -54.40 38.06
C LEU A 12 -22.21 -53.26 37.62
N ILE A 13 -23.21 -52.89 38.44
CA ILE A 13 -24.09 -51.73 38.18
C ILE A 13 -23.57 -50.43 38.85
N ASN A 14 -22.61 -50.53 39.79
CA ASN A 14 -22.04 -49.38 40.50
C ASN A 14 -20.70 -48.87 39.96
N VAL A 15 -20.18 -49.44 38.87
CA VAL A 15 -19.27 -48.69 37.97
C VAL A 15 -20.12 -48.01 36.90
N CYS A 16 -21.19 -47.33 37.33
CA CYS A 16 -21.79 -46.30 36.50
C CYS A 16 -20.73 -45.21 36.36
N LEU A 17 -20.23 -45.03 35.13
CA LEU A 17 -19.82 -43.71 34.67
C LEU A 17 -20.95 -42.76 35.09
N GLN A 18 -20.78 -42.02 36.19
CA GLN A 18 -21.67 -40.94 36.53
C GLN A 18 -21.47 -39.90 35.43
N ALA A 19 -22.28 -39.99 34.38
CA ALA A 19 -22.34 -38.95 33.37
C ALA A 19 -22.66 -37.65 34.10
N GLN A 20 -21.91 -36.58 33.82
CA GLN A 20 -22.18 -35.26 34.35
C GLN A 20 -23.65 -34.88 34.07
N GLN A 21 -24.42 -34.52 35.11
CA GLN A 21 -25.86 -34.30 35.05
C GLN A 21 -26.21 -32.81 35.18
N ALA A 22 -27.50 -32.48 35.17
CA ALA A 22 -27.96 -31.14 35.52
C ALA A 22 -27.47 -30.76 36.94
N PRO A 23 -27.15 -29.48 37.19
CA PRO A 23 -26.71 -29.04 38.51
C PRO A 23 -27.75 -29.37 39.59
N PRO A 24 -27.33 -29.81 40.79
CA PRO A 24 -28.25 -30.01 41.90
C PRO A 24 -28.88 -28.67 42.33
N ALA A 25 -30.01 -28.70 43.03
CA ALA A 25 -30.67 -27.49 43.52
C ALA A 25 -29.80 -26.62 44.47
N SER A 26 -28.75 -27.20 45.05
CA SER A 26 -27.76 -26.50 45.88
C SER A 26 -26.61 -25.88 45.07
N PHE A 27 -26.63 -25.98 43.74
CA PHE A 27 -25.63 -25.38 42.86
C PHE A 27 -25.69 -23.86 42.94
N LYS A 28 -24.51 -23.23 42.93
CA LYS A 28 -24.32 -21.79 42.85
C LYS A 28 -23.51 -21.48 41.60
N SER A 29 -23.96 -20.52 40.80
CA SER A 29 -23.19 -20.04 39.65
C SER A 29 -21.91 -19.38 40.10
N ILE A 30 -20.94 -19.21 39.18
CA ILE A 30 -19.74 -18.43 39.49
C ILE A 30 -20.06 -17.00 39.92
N HIS A 31 -21.11 -16.38 39.38
CA HIS A 31 -21.53 -15.04 39.78
C HIS A 31 -22.01 -15.03 41.24
N GLU A 32 -22.86 -16.00 41.64
CA GLU A 32 -23.32 -16.12 43.04
C GLU A 32 -22.16 -16.48 43.99
N GLU A 33 -21.31 -17.43 43.61
CA GLU A 33 -20.17 -17.87 44.43
C GLU A 33 -19.23 -16.71 44.71
N GLN A 34 -18.85 -15.95 43.68
CA GLN A 34 -17.93 -14.83 43.80
C GLN A 34 -18.58 -13.62 44.47
N SER A 35 -19.82 -13.26 44.12
CA SER A 35 -20.55 -12.17 44.77
C SER A 35 -20.64 -12.40 46.27
N ASN A 36 -21.02 -13.61 46.71
CA ASN A 36 -21.04 -13.97 48.13
C ASN A 36 -19.64 -13.91 48.78
N TYR A 37 -18.60 -14.43 48.11
CA TYR A 37 -17.24 -14.40 48.64
C TYR A 37 -16.74 -12.98 48.87
N TYR A 38 -16.81 -12.11 47.87
CA TYR A 38 -16.28 -10.75 47.95
C TYR A 38 -17.13 -9.85 48.85
N LYS A 39 -18.45 -10.04 48.90
CA LYS A 39 -19.33 -9.37 49.87
C LYS A 39 -18.93 -9.69 51.32
N ASN A 40 -18.56 -10.94 51.61
CA ASN A 40 -18.12 -11.34 52.95
C ASN A 40 -16.76 -10.77 53.38
N LEU A 41 -15.96 -10.24 52.44
CA LEU A 41 -14.74 -9.51 52.79
C LEU A 41 -15.03 -8.11 53.34
N GLY A 42 -16.26 -7.61 53.20
CA GLY A 42 -16.69 -6.32 53.76
C GLY A 42 -16.02 -5.10 53.12
N LEU A 43 -15.45 -5.26 51.93
CA LEU A 43 -14.77 -4.19 51.21
C LEU A 43 -15.71 -3.52 50.20
N ASN A 44 -15.57 -2.20 50.07
CA ASN A 44 -16.24 -1.41 49.04
C ASN A 44 -15.33 -1.21 47.80
N ASP A 45 -15.93 -0.71 46.72
CA ASP A 45 -15.27 -0.45 45.43
C ASP A 45 -13.97 0.37 45.58
N ALA A 46 -14.00 1.45 46.38
CA ALA A 46 -12.81 2.29 46.61
C ALA A 46 -11.68 1.55 47.36
N GLN A 47 -12.02 0.66 48.29
CA GLN A 47 -11.03 -0.17 48.99
C GLN A 47 -10.41 -1.21 48.06
N TYR A 48 -11.18 -1.82 47.17
CA TYR A 48 -10.65 -2.71 46.13
C TYR A 48 -9.73 -1.96 45.16
N ALA A 49 -10.14 -0.77 44.70
CA ALA A 49 -9.30 0.08 43.88
C ALA A 49 -7.97 0.42 44.55
N ALA A 50 -7.99 0.77 45.85
CA ALA A 50 -6.77 1.05 46.61
C ALA A 50 -5.86 -0.19 46.72
N GLN A 51 -6.42 -1.38 46.95
CA GLN A 51 -5.65 -2.63 46.96
C GLN A 51 -5.01 -2.91 45.59
N TYR A 52 -5.77 -2.70 44.51
CA TYR A 52 -5.26 -2.90 43.17
C TYR A 52 -4.08 -1.95 42.86
N ILE A 53 -4.27 -0.64 43.12
CA ILE A 53 -3.26 0.40 42.88
C ILE A 53 -1.95 0.10 43.61
N ASN A 54 -2.00 -0.40 44.84
CA ASN A 54 -0.81 -0.75 45.62
C ASN A 54 -0.02 -1.94 45.04
N THR A 55 -0.62 -2.72 44.14
CA THR A 55 0.02 -3.87 43.48
C THR A 55 0.36 -3.63 42.01
N LEU A 56 0.08 -2.43 41.48
CA LEU A 56 0.39 -2.05 40.10
C LEU A 56 1.90 -1.90 39.92
N THR A 57 2.53 -2.82 39.17
CA THR A 57 3.97 -2.77 38.91
C THR A 57 4.34 -2.08 37.59
N THR A 58 3.41 -1.87 36.65
CA THR A 58 3.42 -0.96 35.47
C THR A 58 2.18 -1.28 34.62
N ALA A 59 1.57 -0.31 33.92
CA ALA A 59 0.46 -0.56 32.98
C ALA A 59 0.92 -1.53 31.87
N LYS A 60 0.21 -2.66 31.72
CA LYS A 60 0.57 -3.69 30.73
C LYS A 60 -0.11 -3.34 29.40
N GLN A 61 0.69 -2.73 28.52
CA GLN A 61 0.43 -2.27 27.14
C GLN A 61 -1.02 -2.24 26.62
N THR A 62 -1.47 -1.04 26.26
CA THR A 62 -2.57 -0.81 25.32
C THR A 62 -2.09 -0.99 23.89
N SER A 63 -2.82 -1.75 23.07
CA SER A 63 -2.63 -1.70 21.62
C SER A 63 -2.85 -0.27 21.14
N THR A 64 -1.96 0.26 20.29
CA THR A 64 -2.08 1.61 19.71
C THR A 64 -2.54 1.56 18.24
N GLN A 65 -2.98 0.39 17.78
CA GLN A 65 -3.50 0.21 16.44
C GLN A 65 -4.96 0.70 16.40
N ALA A 66 -5.27 1.66 15.52
CA ALA A 66 -6.63 2.15 15.33
C ALA A 66 -7.49 1.08 14.64
N CYS A 67 -8.11 0.22 15.44
CA CYS A 67 -8.96 -0.88 14.99
C CYS A 67 -10.43 -0.58 15.30
N THR A 68 -11.34 -1.01 14.42
CA THR A 68 -12.78 -0.92 14.67
C THR A 68 -13.35 -2.31 14.90
N LEU A 69 -14.21 -2.45 15.90
CA LEU A 69 -14.91 -3.69 16.19
C LEU A 69 -15.84 -4.11 15.02
N LYS A 70 -15.67 -5.34 14.53
CA LYS A 70 -16.55 -6.02 13.57
C LYS A 70 -17.73 -6.70 14.26
N LYS A 71 -17.59 -7.03 15.54
CA LYS A 71 -18.60 -7.68 16.38
C LYS A 71 -18.68 -7.00 17.75
N LYS A 72 -19.80 -7.18 18.46
CA LYS A 72 -19.93 -6.66 19.82
C LYS A 72 -19.00 -7.43 20.76
N VAL A 73 -18.37 -6.71 21.68
CA VAL A 73 -17.58 -7.26 22.79
C VAL A 73 -18.14 -6.68 24.09
N TYR A 74 -18.76 -7.54 24.90
CA TYR A 74 -19.25 -7.23 26.23
C TYR A 74 -18.15 -7.52 27.26
N GLY A 75 -18.03 -6.69 28.29
CA GLY A 75 -17.19 -7.01 29.44
C GLY A 75 -17.90 -6.69 30.74
N TRP A 76 -18.05 -7.72 31.59
CA TRP A 76 -18.58 -7.54 32.94
C TRP A 76 -17.45 -7.12 33.87
N HIS A 77 -17.61 -5.96 34.50
CA HIS A 77 -16.74 -5.43 35.52
C HIS A 77 -17.43 -5.59 36.88
N PRO A 78 -17.04 -6.59 37.69
CA PRO A 78 -17.54 -6.69 39.05
C PRO A 78 -16.87 -5.66 39.97
N TYR A 79 -17.60 -5.14 40.96
CA TYR A 79 -17.12 -4.09 41.88
C TYR A 79 -15.83 -4.47 42.64
N TRP A 80 -15.56 -5.77 42.82
CA TRP A 80 -14.31 -6.27 43.41
C TRP A 80 -13.10 -6.23 42.46
N SER A 81 -13.31 -5.86 41.19
CA SER A 81 -12.25 -5.62 40.20
C SER A 81 -11.97 -4.14 40.00
N ALA A 82 -12.49 -3.27 40.88
CA ALA A 82 -12.20 -1.85 40.88
C ALA A 82 -10.68 -1.58 40.88
N GLY A 83 -10.24 -0.60 40.09
CA GLY A 83 -8.84 -0.30 39.79
C GLY A 83 -8.30 -1.05 38.57
N ALA A 84 -8.81 -2.25 38.25
CA ALA A 84 -8.34 -3.04 37.10
C ALA A 84 -8.66 -2.38 35.75
N GLU A 85 -9.65 -1.49 35.71
CA GLU A 85 -10.02 -0.73 34.53
C GLU A 85 -8.88 0.12 33.96
N ALA A 86 -7.87 0.45 34.78
CA ALA A 86 -6.64 1.11 34.33
C ALA A 86 -5.87 0.31 33.28
N ASN A 87 -6.11 -1.00 33.17
CA ASN A 87 -5.48 -1.92 32.22
C ASN A 87 -6.45 -2.43 31.14
N TYR A 88 -7.69 -1.93 31.06
CA TYR A 88 -8.62 -2.37 30.03
C TYR A 88 -8.26 -1.79 28.66
N GLN A 89 -8.44 -2.59 27.61
CA GLN A 89 -8.28 -2.16 26.23
C GLN A 89 -9.64 -1.68 25.70
N TRP A 90 -9.97 -0.43 26.01
CA TRP A 90 -11.31 0.15 25.80
C TRP A 90 -11.76 0.14 24.34
N ASP A 91 -10.83 0.29 23.39
CA ASP A 91 -11.06 0.20 21.94
C ASP A 91 -11.56 -1.19 21.48
N LYS A 92 -11.38 -2.20 22.32
CA LYS A 92 -11.82 -3.58 22.09
C LYS A 92 -13.13 -3.91 22.81
N LEU A 93 -13.72 -2.96 23.52
CA LEU A 93 -14.99 -3.12 24.20
C LEU A 93 -16.07 -2.29 23.52
N SER A 94 -17.21 -2.92 23.26
CA SER A 94 -18.42 -2.21 22.82
C SER A 94 -19.31 -1.83 23.99
N HIS A 95 -19.30 -2.65 25.06
CA HIS A 95 -20.12 -2.46 26.24
C HIS A 95 -19.34 -2.83 27.50
N LEU A 96 -19.48 -2.01 28.54
CA LEU A 96 -19.14 -2.32 29.92
C LEU A 96 -20.42 -2.65 30.67
N VAL A 97 -20.43 -3.75 31.43
CA VAL A 97 -21.51 -4.09 32.36
C VAL A 97 -20.98 -4.02 33.79
N TYR A 98 -21.41 -3.02 34.57
CA TYR A 98 -21.01 -2.87 35.97
C TYR A 98 -21.82 -3.81 36.87
N PHE A 99 -21.14 -4.72 37.57
CA PHE A 99 -21.72 -5.79 38.37
C PHE A 99 -21.45 -5.56 39.88
N ASP A 100 -22.41 -5.64 40.81
CA ASP A 100 -23.83 -5.98 40.68
C ASP A 100 -24.78 -5.14 41.56
N TYR A 101 -25.92 -4.77 40.98
CA TYR A 101 -27.11 -4.29 41.68
C TYR A 101 -27.89 -5.53 42.16
N GLU A 102 -27.80 -5.88 43.44
CA GLU A 102 -28.49 -7.03 44.02
C GLU A 102 -29.95 -6.65 44.31
N VAL A 103 -30.92 -7.20 43.57
CA VAL A 103 -32.33 -6.79 43.67
C VAL A 103 -33.01 -7.42 44.88
N SER A 104 -33.54 -6.60 45.79
CA SER A 104 -34.42 -7.04 46.86
C SER A 104 -35.68 -7.68 46.30
N THR A 105 -35.92 -8.94 46.66
CA THR A 105 -37.08 -9.70 46.16
C THR A 105 -38.42 -9.13 46.62
N SER A 106 -38.47 -8.46 47.78
CA SER A 106 -39.70 -7.91 48.35
C SER A 106 -39.93 -6.43 48.01
N THR A 107 -38.85 -5.65 47.86
CA THR A 107 -38.94 -4.19 47.70
C THR A 107 -38.50 -3.68 46.33
N GLY A 108 -37.70 -4.43 45.58
CA GLY A 108 -37.10 -3.99 44.31
C GLY A 108 -35.91 -3.04 44.44
N ASN A 109 -35.51 -2.67 45.67
CA ASN A 109 -34.33 -1.85 45.92
C ASN A 109 -33.04 -2.67 45.80
N ASN A 110 -31.91 -1.98 45.55
CA ASN A 110 -30.59 -2.58 45.67
C ASN A 110 -30.27 -2.88 47.15
N ILE A 111 -29.77 -4.08 47.43
CA ILE A 111 -29.27 -4.47 48.76
C ILE A 111 -27.75 -4.65 48.81
N ASN A 112 -27.05 -4.52 47.68
CA ASN A 112 -25.59 -4.52 47.66
C ASN A 112 -25.05 -3.15 48.06
N SER A 113 -24.50 -3.03 49.28
CA SER A 113 -23.88 -1.81 49.79
C SER A 113 -22.59 -1.41 49.07
N SER A 114 -21.95 -2.34 48.34
CA SER A 114 -20.73 -2.08 47.56
C SER A 114 -21.02 -1.65 46.13
N PHE A 115 -22.30 -1.60 45.71
CA PHE A 115 -22.70 -1.09 44.40
C PHE A 115 -22.41 0.40 44.28
N ALA A 116 -21.31 0.73 43.61
CA ALA A 116 -20.77 2.09 43.54
C ALA A 116 -21.01 2.73 42.17
N TRP A 117 -22.12 2.43 41.48
CA TRP A 117 -22.41 2.93 40.13
C TRP A 117 -22.21 4.45 39.96
N SER A 118 -22.66 5.24 40.94
CA SER A 118 -22.55 6.70 40.90
C SER A 118 -21.13 7.23 41.06
N THR A 119 -20.19 6.41 41.53
CA THR A 119 -18.80 6.82 41.81
C THR A 119 -17.74 5.97 41.12
N SER A 120 -18.13 4.85 40.49
CA SER A 120 -17.20 3.90 39.90
C SER A 120 -16.35 4.54 38.81
N ASN A 121 -15.03 4.34 38.91
CA ASN A 121 -14.08 4.82 37.93
C ASN A 121 -14.18 4.01 36.62
N ALA A 122 -14.51 2.70 36.68
CA ALA A 122 -14.76 1.89 35.49
C ALA A 122 -15.90 2.45 34.62
N VAL A 123 -17.02 2.84 35.24
CA VAL A 123 -18.13 3.51 34.53
C VAL A 123 -17.66 4.82 33.89
N THR A 124 -16.89 5.60 34.64
CA THR A 124 -16.36 6.89 34.17
C THR A 124 -15.43 6.72 32.96
N GLN A 125 -14.50 5.77 33.01
CA GLN A 125 -13.56 5.50 31.92
C GLN A 125 -14.24 4.89 30.69
N ALA A 126 -15.23 4.01 30.87
CA ALA A 126 -15.98 3.45 29.76
C ALA A 126 -16.69 4.55 28.94
N LEU A 127 -17.40 5.46 29.62
CA LEU A 127 -18.07 6.60 28.97
C LEU A 127 -17.06 7.51 28.26
N ALA A 128 -15.92 7.79 28.90
CA ALA A 128 -14.86 8.62 28.30
C ALA A 128 -14.25 7.98 27.04
N ASN A 129 -14.30 6.65 26.91
CA ASN A 129 -13.81 5.90 25.75
C ASN A 129 -14.94 5.49 24.76
N ASN A 130 -16.12 6.11 24.84
CA ASN A 130 -17.28 5.81 23.99
C ASN A 130 -17.76 4.35 24.06
N VAL A 131 -17.56 3.69 25.21
CA VAL A 131 -18.08 2.35 25.49
C VAL A 131 -19.46 2.50 26.13
N LYS A 132 -20.46 1.75 25.64
CA LYS A 132 -21.81 1.76 26.22
C LYS A 132 -21.78 1.15 27.63
N VAL A 133 -22.45 1.78 28.59
CA VAL A 133 -22.43 1.33 29.99
C VAL A 133 -23.80 0.81 30.41
N HIS A 134 -23.84 -0.45 30.86
CA HIS A 134 -24.99 -1.05 31.52
C HIS A 134 -24.64 -1.33 32.99
N PHE A 135 -25.62 -1.35 33.88
CA PHE A 135 -25.43 -2.02 35.18
C PHE A 135 -26.10 -3.41 35.14
N CYS A 136 -25.55 -4.35 35.89
CA CYS A 136 -26.08 -5.71 36.04
C CYS A 136 -27.00 -5.76 37.26
N ALA A 137 -28.26 -6.14 37.08
CA ALA A 137 -29.21 -6.43 38.14
C ALA A 137 -29.25 -7.94 38.40
N THR A 138 -28.84 -8.36 39.59
CA THR A 138 -28.68 -9.77 39.96
C THR A 138 -29.80 -10.25 40.88
N MET A 139 -30.19 -11.52 40.71
CA MET A 139 -31.08 -12.24 41.63
C MET A 139 -30.84 -13.75 41.55
N PHE A 140 -30.33 -14.33 42.65
CA PHE A 140 -30.00 -15.76 42.71
C PHE A 140 -31.08 -16.62 43.38
N SER A 141 -32.07 -16.00 44.05
CA SER A 141 -33.18 -16.70 44.68
C SER A 141 -34.40 -15.79 44.86
N GLY A 142 -35.56 -16.37 45.21
CA GLY A 142 -36.78 -15.60 45.51
C GLY A 142 -37.45 -14.96 44.30
N HIS A 143 -37.21 -15.49 43.08
CA HIS A 143 -37.76 -14.95 41.83
C HIS A 143 -39.28 -14.85 41.85
N ALA A 144 -39.99 -15.86 42.38
CA ALA A 144 -41.45 -15.85 42.47
C ALA A 144 -41.98 -14.69 43.32
N THR A 145 -41.29 -14.37 44.42
CA THR A 145 -41.64 -13.24 45.31
C THR A 145 -41.52 -11.92 44.57
N PHE A 146 -40.42 -11.70 43.84
CA PHE A 146 -40.21 -10.48 43.07
C PHE A 146 -41.19 -10.36 41.90
N LEU A 147 -41.29 -11.41 41.08
CA LEU A 147 -42.11 -11.41 39.87
C LEU A 147 -43.62 -11.29 40.18
N GLY A 148 -44.04 -11.79 41.36
CA GLY A 148 -45.40 -11.65 41.88
C GLY A 148 -45.71 -10.29 42.51
N SER A 149 -44.71 -9.44 42.78
CA SER A 149 -44.89 -8.14 43.42
C SER A 149 -44.85 -6.99 42.42
N THR A 150 -46.01 -6.42 42.10
CA THR A 150 -46.08 -5.21 41.24
C THR A 150 -45.27 -4.05 41.82
N ASN A 151 -45.32 -3.85 43.13
CA ASN A 151 -44.58 -2.78 43.80
C ASN A 151 -43.06 -2.98 43.70
N ALA A 152 -42.56 -4.21 43.91
CA ALA A 152 -41.12 -4.48 43.81
C ALA A 152 -40.62 -4.28 42.37
N LYS A 153 -41.35 -4.80 41.37
CA LYS A 153 -41.01 -4.58 39.95
C LYS A 153 -40.98 -3.10 39.59
N GLN A 154 -42.00 -2.34 39.99
CA GLN A 154 -42.06 -0.91 39.68
C GLN A 154 -40.96 -0.11 40.39
N THR A 155 -40.65 -0.41 41.64
CA THR A 155 -39.53 0.22 42.37
C THR A 155 -38.21 -0.04 41.65
N PHE A 156 -37.96 -1.30 41.23
CA PHE A 156 -36.76 -1.63 40.47
C PHE A 156 -36.68 -0.85 39.14
N ILE A 157 -37.76 -0.84 38.35
CA ILE A 157 -37.79 -0.11 37.07
C ILE A 157 -37.52 1.39 37.27
N THR A 158 -38.15 1.99 38.29
CA THR A 158 -37.95 3.41 38.63
C THR A 158 -36.50 3.69 39.02
N ASN A 159 -35.91 2.85 39.86
CA ASN A 159 -34.51 2.96 40.27
C ASN A 159 -33.55 2.79 39.09
N ALA A 160 -33.85 1.85 38.18
CA ALA A 160 -33.06 1.63 36.98
C ALA A 160 -33.03 2.88 36.10
N ILE A 161 -34.20 3.45 35.79
CA ILE A 161 -34.31 4.71 35.01
C ILE A 161 -33.50 5.82 35.68
N ASN A 162 -33.63 5.98 37.00
CA ASN A 162 -32.90 7.00 37.75
C ASN A 162 -31.38 6.82 37.68
N LEU A 163 -30.88 5.59 37.81
CA LEU A 163 -29.45 5.30 37.73
C LEU A 163 -28.88 5.58 36.33
N LEU A 164 -29.59 5.19 35.27
CA LEU A 164 -29.18 5.46 33.90
C LEU A 164 -29.13 6.97 33.63
N ASN A 165 -30.19 7.69 34.00
CA ASN A 165 -30.28 9.15 33.86
C ASN A 165 -29.14 9.87 34.62
N ALA A 166 -28.81 9.40 35.83
CA ALA A 166 -27.85 10.07 36.70
C ALA A 166 -26.39 9.93 36.23
N ARG A 167 -26.03 8.86 35.49
CA ARG A 167 -24.64 8.56 35.15
C ARG A 167 -24.37 8.41 33.66
N GLY A 168 -25.39 8.59 32.80
CA GLY A 168 -25.23 8.42 31.35
C GLY A 168 -25.10 6.95 30.92
N GLY A 169 -25.59 6.02 31.75
CA GLY A 169 -25.74 4.63 31.34
C GLY A 169 -26.83 4.49 30.28
N VAL A 170 -26.74 3.45 29.45
CA VAL A 170 -27.67 3.24 28.33
C VAL A 170 -28.44 1.93 28.43
N GLY A 171 -28.26 1.13 29.49
CA GLY A 171 -29.04 -0.09 29.60
C GLY A 171 -28.91 -0.83 30.92
N VAL A 172 -29.76 -1.84 31.05
CA VAL A 172 -29.79 -2.74 32.20
C VAL A 172 -29.52 -4.15 31.69
N ASN A 173 -28.55 -4.83 32.31
CA ASN A 173 -28.35 -6.26 32.12
C ASN A 173 -29.07 -7.01 33.25
N ILE A 174 -29.96 -7.94 32.92
CA ILE A 174 -30.69 -8.77 33.90
C ILE A 174 -30.00 -10.12 34.01
N ASP A 175 -29.52 -10.43 35.22
CA ASP A 175 -28.81 -11.66 35.54
C ASP A 175 -29.52 -12.40 36.68
N PHE A 176 -30.66 -12.99 36.32
CA PHE A 176 -31.53 -13.72 37.24
C PHE A 176 -31.25 -15.22 37.06
N GLU A 177 -30.53 -15.80 38.01
CA GLU A 177 -30.03 -17.18 37.90
C GLU A 177 -30.76 -18.12 38.86
N GLY A 178 -30.81 -19.42 38.52
CA GLY A 178 -31.50 -20.42 39.34
C GLY A 178 -33.03 -20.35 39.27
N MET A 179 -33.59 -19.62 38.30
CA MET A 179 -35.03 -19.45 38.14
C MET A 179 -35.74 -20.79 37.82
N ALA A 180 -36.84 -21.09 38.51
CA ALA A 180 -37.70 -22.22 38.17
C ALA A 180 -38.51 -21.98 36.89
N SER A 181 -38.78 -23.04 36.11
CA SER A 181 -39.54 -22.96 34.86
C SER A 181 -40.97 -22.41 35.02
N SER A 182 -41.56 -22.56 36.21
CA SER A 182 -42.86 -21.95 36.56
C SER A 182 -42.88 -20.43 36.51
N ASN A 183 -41.70 -19.78 36.63
CA ASN A 183 -41.58 -18.32 36.57
C ASN A 183 -41.40 -17.78 35.14
N LYS A 184 -41.25 -18.64 34.13
CA LYS A 184 -40.95 -18.25 32.73
C LYS A 184 -41.89 -17.15 32.20
N THR A 185 -43.20 -17.35 32.33
CA THR A 185 -44.20 -16.39 31.84
C THR A 185 -44.14 -15.07 32.60
N ALA A 186 -44.00 -15.12 33.93
CA ALA A 186 -43.93 -13.93 34.77
C ALA A 186 -42.65 -13.12 34.52
N PHE A 187 -41.52 -13.81 34.30
CA PHE A 187 -40.25 -13.19 33.92
C PHE A 187 -40.35 -12.54 32.54
N THR A 188 -40.93 -13.22 31.56
CA THR A 188 -41.15 -12.68 30.21
C THR A 188 -41.98 -11.39 30.25
N ALA A 189 -43.09 -11.41 31.00
CA ALA A 189 -43.92 -10.22 31.19
C ALA A 189 -43.18 -9.07 31.89
N PHE A 190 -42.35 -9.39 32.90
CA PHE A 190 -41.50 -8.40 33.56
C PHE A 190 -40.48 -7.76 32.61
N ILE A 191 -39.79 -8.55 31.77
CA ILE A 191 -38.82 -8.01 30.81
C ILE A 191 -39.52 -7.11 29.76
N GLN A 192 -40.71 -7.49 29.31
CA GLN A 192 -41.50 -6.69 28.38
C GLN A 192 -41.94 -5.34 29.01
N ASP A 193 -42.35 -5.36 30.27
CA ASP A 193 -42.70 -4.16 31.04
C ASP A 193 -41.47 -3.26 31.28
N LEU A 194 -40.37 -3.84 31.75
CA LEU A 194 -39.08 -3.14 31.91
C LEU A 194 -38.65 -2.46 30.61
N HIS A 195 -38.66 -3.17 29.49
CA HIS A 195 -38.33 -2.63 28.19
C HIS A 195 -39.23 -1.46 27.81
N THR A 196 -40.56 -1.65 27.94
CA THR A 196 -41.54 -0.62 27.58
C THR A 196 -41.30 0.67 28.37
N GLN A 197 -41.11 0.57 29.68
CA GLN A 197 -40.90 1.72 30.53
C GLN A 197 -39.52 2.37 30.31
N LEU A 198 -38.46 1.58 30.09
CA LEU A 198 -37.15 2.12 29.74
C LEU A 198 -37.17 2.89 28.41
N LYS A 199 -37.81 2.34 27.37
CA LYS A 199 -37.95 3.00 26.06
C LYS A 199 -38.80 4.27 26.15
N ALA A 200 -39.84 4.27 27.00
CA ALA A 200 -40.65 5.46 27.25
C ALA A 200 -39.84 6.56 27.95
N ALA A 201 -38.96 6.20 28.89
CA ALA A 201 -38.07 7.14 29.55
C ALA A 201 -36.98 7.68 28.62
N ASN A 202 -36.36 6.79 27.83
CA ASN A 202 -35.43 7.16 26.77
C ASN A 202 -35.38 6.04 25.71
N SER A 203 -35.71 6.38 24.46
CA SER A 203 -35.74 5.42 23.34
C SER A 203 -34.41 4.70 23.08
N THR A 204 -33.28 5.26 23.53
CA THR A 204 -31.96 4.65 23.38
C THR A 204 -31.66 3.61 24.46
N TYR A 205 -32.46 3.48 25.51
CA TYR A 205 -32.20 2.53 26.59
C TYR A 205 -32.37 1.08 26.15
N GLU A 206 -31.48 0.22 26.64
CA GLU A 206 -31.38 -1.18 26.24
C GLU A 206 -31.68 -2.11 27.43
N VAL A 207 -32.33 -3.23 27.16
CA VAL A 207 -32.48 -4.36 28.06
C VAL A 207 -31.67 -5.53 27.48
N THR A 208 -30.74 -6.05 28.27
CA THR A 208 -30.00 -7.26 27.92
C THR A 208 -30.17 -8.30 29.00
N ILE A 209 -30.05 -9.58 28.66
CA ILE A 209 -30.23 -10.66 29.64
C ILE A 209 -29.03 -11.60 29.60
N ALA A 210 -28.56 -11.99 30.79
CA ALA A 210 -27.68 -13.13 30.94
C ALA A 210 -28.51 -14.42 30.91
N MET A 211 -28.05 -15.41 30.15
CA MET A 211 -28.72 -16.68 29.94
C MET A 211 -27.80 -17.82 30.39
N PRO A 212 -28.35 -18.92 30.94
CA PRO A 212 -27.53 -20.03 31.39
C PRO A 212 -26.76 -20.65 30.22
N SER A 213 -25.56 -21.19 30.51
CA SER A 213 -24.79 -22.01 29.57
C SER A 213 -25.63 -23.16 29.01
N VAL A 214 -26.47 -23.76 29.86
CA VAL A 214 -27.45 -24.79 29.48
C VAL A 214 -28.79 -24.49 30.13
N ASP A 215 -29.82 -24.25 29.32
CA ASP A 215 -31.19 -24.01 29.80
C ASP A 215 -31.95 -25.33 30.04
N TRP A 216 -31.58 -26.05 31.09
CA TRP A 216 -32.17 -27.35 31.44
C TRP A 216 -33.68 -27.29 31.68
N GLY A 217 -34.18 -26.17 32.21
CA GLY A 217 -35.58 -25.98 32.57
C GLY A 217 -36.42 -25.31 31.48
N GLY A 218 -35.80 -24.88 30.36
CA GLY A 218 -36.48 -24.10 29.33
C GLY A 218 -37.01 -22.76 29.86
N VAL A 219 -36.28 -22.14 30.78
CA VAL A 219 -36.74 -21.01 31.61
C VAL A 219 -36.77 -19.68 30.86
N MET A 220 -36.08 -19.60 29.72
CA MET A 220 -36.03 -18.40 28.87
C MET A 220 -36.98 -18.52 27.68
N ASP A 221 -37.95 -17.60 27.55
CA ASP A 221 -38.86 -17.55 26.40
C ASP A 221 -38.29 -16.68 25.26
N ILE A 222 -37.24 -17.19 24.62
CA ILE A 222 -36.44 -16.42 23.64
C ILE A 222 -37.31 -15.78 22.54
N SER A 223 -38.24 -16.54 21.96
CA SER A 223 -39.09 -16.05 20.87
C SER A 223 -39.96 -14.86 21.29
N ASN A 224 -40.55 -14.90 22.50
CA ASN A 224 -41.37 -13.81 23.02
C ASN A 224 -40.57 -12.63 23.61
N LEU A 225 -39.27 -12.82 23.83
CA LEU A 225 -38.35 -11.79 24.32
C LEU A 225 -37.68 -10.99 23.20
N ASN A 226 -37.74 -11.45 21.95
CA ASN A 226 -37.00 -10.88 20.82
C ASN A 226 -37.25 -9.38 20.57
N SER A 227 -38.47 -8.90 20.80
CA SER A 227 -38.83 -7.48 20.66
C SER A 227 -38.39 -6.62 21.84
N SER A 228 -38.17 -7.22 23.01
CA SER A 228 -37.92 -6.52 24.26
C SER A 228 -36.48 -6.62 24.75
N VAL A 229 -35.68 -7.51 24.16
CA VAL A 229 -34.27 -7.71 24.51
C VAL A 229 -33.39 -7.27 23.34
N GLU A 230 -32.48 -6.35 23.61
CA GLU A 230 -31.48 -5.88 22.65
C GLU A 230 -30.39 -6.93 22.43
N LEU A 231 -29.91 -7.57 23.50
CA LEU A 231 -28.87 -8.61 23.44
C LEU A 231 -29.12 -9.75 24.42
N PHE A 232 -28.95 -10.97 23.92
CA PHE A 232 -29.04 -12.22 24.65
C PHE A 232 -27.62 -12.73 24.91
N CYS A 233 -27.18 -12.73 26.18
CA CYS A 233 -25.82 -13.05 26.56
C CYS A 233 -25.76 -14.45 27.17
N ILE A 234 -25.28 -15.44 26.42
CA ILE A 234 -25.01 -16.79 26.96
C ILE A 234 -23.82 -16.68 27.91
N MET A 235 -23.98 -17.06 29.17
CA MET A 235 -22.87 -17.29 30.10
C MET A 235 -22.17 -18.57 29.69
N ALA A 236 -21.32 -18.54 28.66
CA ALA A 236 -20.77 -19.72 28.01
C ALA A 236 -19.55 -20.29 28.79
N TYR A 237 -19.78 -20.50 30.07
CA TYR A 237 -18.87 -21.05 31.06
C TYR A 237 -19.66 -21.88 32.09
N ASP A 238 -18.96 -22.48 33.05
CA ASP A 238 -19.50 -23.44 34.03
C ASP A 238 -20.25 -24.64 33.42
N TYR A 239 -19.86 -25.09 32.21
CA TYR A 239 -20.33 -26.38 31.68
C TYR A 239 -19.86 -27.55 32.55
N TYR A 240 -18.69 -27.37 33.16
CA TYR A 240 -18.20 -28.12 34.31
C TYR A 240 -18.05 -27.12 35.47
N TYR A 241 -18.85 -27.31 36.50
CA TYR A 241 -19.01 -26.43 37.66
C TYR A 241 -18.39 -27.03 38.94
N GLY A 242 -18.39 -26.27 40.05
CA GLY A 242 -17.70 -26.63 41.29
C GLY A 242 -18.02 -28.00 41.88
N SER A 243 -19.28 -28.43 41.80
CA SER A 243 -19.77 -29.73 42.30
C SER A 243 -19.88 -30.81 41.21
N SER A 244 -19.23 -30.63 40.06
CA SER A 244 -19.17 -31.65 39.01
C SER A 244 -18.54 -32.94 39.52
N ALA A 245 -19.07 -34.09 39.10
CA ALA A 245 -18.53 -35.40 39.50
C ALA A 245 -17.18 -35.70 38.82
N ASN A 246 -16.87 -34.99 37.73
CA ASN A 246 -15.63 -35.06 37.00
C ASN A 246 -15.06 -33.65 36.80
N ALA A 247 -13.74 -33.51 36.90
CA ALA A 247 -13.07 -32.28 36.48
C ALA A 247 -13.28 -32.09 34.97
N GLY A 248 -13.37 -30.85 34.51
CA GLY A 248 -13.53 -30.60 33.08
C GLY A 248 -13.38 -29.14 32.69
N PRO A 249 -13.38 -28.85 31.39
CA PRO A 249 -13.24 -27.49 30.90
C PRO A 249 -14.45 -26.64 31.29
N THR A 250 -14.19 -25.50 31.94
CA THR A 250 -15.23 -24.53 32.29
C THR A 250 -16.01 -24.04 31.06
N SER A 251 -15.31 -23.89 29.92
CA SER A 251 -15.80 -23.38 28.64
C SER A 251 -15.37 -24.29 27.47
N PRO A 252 -15.88 -25.53 27.35
CA PRO A 252 -15.50 -26.42 26.25
C PRO A 252 -15.98 -25.85 24.91
N THR A 253 -15.09 -25.74 23.91
CA THR A 253 -15.51 -25.36 22.54
C THR A 253 -16.44 -26.43 21.95
N TYR A 254 -16.02 -27.68 22.11
CA TYR A 254 -16.74 -28.91 21.77
C TYR A 254 -16.74 -29.87 22.94
N SER A 255 -17.40 -31.03 22.83
CA SER A 255 -17.49 -31.99 23.92
C SER A 255 -16.15 -32.63 24.31
N LEU A 256 -15.88 -32.68 25.62
CA LEU A 256 -14.77 -33.44 26.20
C LEU A 256 -14.91 -34.95 25.91
N THR A 257 -16.11 -35.49 26.16
CA THR A 257 -16.46 -36.90 25.96
C THR A 257 -17.70 -37.03 25.08
N THR A 258 -17.89 -38.19 24.47
CA THR A 258 -19.12 -38.49 23.73
C THR A 258 -20.34 -38.70 24.64
N SER A 259 -20.14 -38.93 25.94
CA SER A 259 -21.22 -39.10 26.92
C SER A 259 -21.78 -37.78 27.47
N TYR A 260 -20.98 -36.70 27.49
CA TYR A 260 -21.42 -35.39 27.95
C TYR A 260 -21.42 -34.36 26.82
N ASN A 261 -22.61 -34.04 26.34
CA ASN A 261 -22.84 -33.17 25.20
C ASN A 261 -23.27 -31.77 25.63
N GLN A 262 -22.50 -31.09 26.48
CA GLN A 262 -22.72 -29.67 26.79
C GLN A 262 -21.44 -28.90 26.55
N ASN A 263 -21.51 -27.91 25.65
CA ASN A 263 -20.38 -27.14 25.15
C ASN A 263 -20.88 -25.87 24.47
N ILE A 264 -19.96 -24.96 24.13
CA ILE A 264 -20.25 -23.66 23.54
C ILE A 264 -20.99 -23.78 22.21
N SER A 265 -20.51 -24.61 21.29
CA SER A 265 -21.11 -24.81 19.96
C SER A 265 -22.58 -25.21 20.07
N LYS A 266 -22.89 -26.17 20.96
CA LYS A 266 -24.25 -26.62 21.22
C LYS A 266 -25.14 -25.52 21.77
N SER A 267 -24.65 -24.75 22.76
CA SER A 267 -25.46 -23.71 23.39
C SER A 267 -25.79 -22.58 22.43
N ILE A 268 -24.84 -22.18 21.57
CA ILE A 268 -25.12 -21.23 20.49
C ILE A 268 -26.19 -21.80 19.55
N THR A 269 -26.05 -23.06 19.12
CA THR A 269 -27.01 -23.70 18.21
C THR A 269 -28.41 -23.80 18.85
N TYR A 270 -28.46 -24.16 20.14
CA TYR A 270 -29.70 -24.27 20.91
C TYR A 270 -30.45 -22.94 20.95
N TYR A 271 -29.80 -21.85 21.37
CA TYR A 271 -30.49 -20.55 21.49
C TYR A 271 -30.90 -19.97 20.13
N LEU A 272 -30.09 -20.18 19.08
CA LEU A 272 -30.52 -19.87 17.71
C LEU A 272 -31.76 -20.68 17.32
N GLY A 273 -31.80 -21.97 17.68
CA GLY A 273 -32.94 -22.86 17.47
C GLY A 273 -34.20 -22.49 18.28
N GLN A 274 -34.04 -21.81 19.43
CA GLN A 274 -35.14 -21.23 20.22
C GLN A 274 -35.64 -19.88 19.67
N GLY A 275 -35.02 -19.37 18.60
CA GLY A 275 -35.44 -18.16 17.91
C GLY A 275 -34.61 -16.91 18.22
N ALA A 276 -33.45 -17.03 18.89
CA ALA A 276 -32.58 -15.87 19.13
C ALA A 276 -32.06 -15.31 17.79
N PRO A 277 -32.21 -14.01 17.50
CA PRO A 277 -31.63 -13.40 16.32
C PRO A 277 -30.10 -13.47 16.40
N LYS A 278 -29.45 -13.94 15.33
CA LYS A 278 -27.98 -14.08 15.28
C LYS A 278 -27.24 -12.83 15.73
N THR A 279 -27.66 -11.67 15.23
CA THR A 279 -27.03 -10.36 15.50
C THR A 279 -27.25 -9.86 16.95
N LYS A 280 -28.19 -10.46 17.68
CA LYS A 280 -28.49 -10.18 19.08
C LYS A 280 -27.85 -11.19 20.06
N LEU A 281 -27.36 -12.32 19.58
CA LEU A 281 -26.78 -13.36 20.43
C LEU A 281 -25.30 -13.09 20.70
N ILE A 282 -24.94 -13.04 21.98
CA ILE A 282 -23.59 -12.83 22.50
C ILE A 282 -23.16 -14.09 23.26
N CYS A 283 -21.97 -14.60 22.97
CA CYS A 283 -21.39 -15.73 23.70
C CYS A 283 -20.34 -15.20 24.68
N ALA A 284 -20.66 -15.13 25.98
CA ALA A 284 -19.73 -14.65 27.00
C ALA A 284 -18.74 -15.75 27.42
N LEU A 285 -17.45 -15.44 27.35
CA LEU A 285 -16.35 -16.38 27.59
C LEU A 285 -15.62 -16.05 28.91
N PRO A 286 -15.08 -17.06 29.60
CA PRO A 286 -14.45 -16.85 30.89
C PRO A 286 -12.98 -16.42 30.75
N TYR A 287 -12.57 -15.43 31.54
CA TYR A 287 -11.17 -15.12 31.88
C TYR A 287 -10.75 -15.84 33.16
N TYR A 288 -11.40 -16.96 33.46
CA TYR A 288 -11.09 -17.85 34.56
C TYR A 288 -11.23 -19.30 34.10
N GLY A 289 -10.70 -20.19 34.91
CA GLY A 289 -10.92 -21.62 34.85
C GLY A 289 -11.22 -22.15 36.23
N ARG A 290 -11.21 -23.47 36.39
CA ARG A 290 -11.51 -24.10 37.67
C ARG A 290 -10.60 -25.30 37.91
N GLU A 291 -10.23 -25.48 39.18
CA GLU A 291 -9.52 -26.64 39.67
C GLU A 291 -10.43 -27.54 40.51
N TRP A 292 -10.16 -28.84 40.48
CA TRP A 292 -10.82 -29.84 41.33
C TRP A 292 -9.78 -30.78 41.90
N SER A 293 -9.98 -31.27 43.13
CA SER A 293 -9.22 -32.44 43.60
C SER A 293 -9.75 -33.68 42.91
N VAL A 294 -8.86 -34.53 42.40
CA VAL A 294 -9.20 -35.64 41.51
C VAL A 294 -8.49 -36.94 41.90
N THR A 295 -9.03 -38.05 41.41
CA THR A 295 -8.48 -39.41 41.59
C THR A 295 -7.37 -39.78 40.60
N GLY A 296 -7.16 -39.00 39.53
CA GLY A 296 -6.22 -39.34 38.46
C GLY A 296 -5.81 -38.14 37.59
N THR A 297 -4.89 -38.37 36.65
CA THR A 297 -4.24 -37.32 35.85
C THR A 297 -4.77 -37.20 34.42
N ALA A 298 -5.59 -38.14 33.94
CA ALA A 298 -6.26 -38.04 32.64
C ALA A 298 -7.28 -36.89 32.66
N ALA A 299 -7.44 -36.19 31.54
CA ALA A 299 -8.48 -35.16 31.40
C ALA A 299 -9.86 -35.78 31.72
N GLY A 300 -10.68 -35.10 32.53
CA GLY A 300 -11.98 -35.64 32.91
C GLY A 300 -11.97 -36.51 34.17
N ALA A 301 -10.91 -36.46 34.99
CA ALA A 301 -10.78 -37.36 36.14
C ALA A 301 -11.91 -37.17 37.18
N PRO A 302 -12.39 -38.25 37.83
CA PRO A 302 -13.39 -38.16 38.90
C PRO A 302 -12.93 -37.28 40.05
N THR A 303 -13.80 -36.39 40.52
CA THR A 303 -13.54 -35.46 41.61
C THR A 303 -13.69 -36.14 42.97
N THR A 304 -12.81 -35.83 43.91
CA THR A 304 -12.85 -36.40 45.28
C THR A 304 -13.46 -35.45 46.30
N SER A 305 -13.07 -34.18 46.28
CA SER A 305 -13.66 -33.09 47.06
C SER A 305 -13.04 -31.76 46.66
N GLY A 306 -13.75 -30.66 46.89
CA GLY A 306 -13.19 -29.31 46.73
C GLY A 306 -12.99 -28.87 45.27
N SER A 307 -13.36 -27.62 45.02
CA SER A 307 -13.12 -26.95 43.75
C SER A 307 -12.93 -25.46 44.00
N ALA A 308 -12.14 -24.80 43.17
CA ALA A 308 -11.91 -23.35 43.25
C ALA A 308 -11.76 -22.74 41.86
N SER A 309 -12.27 -21.52 41.67
CA SER A 309 -12.01 -20.74 40.46
C SER A 309 -10.56 -20.25 40.44
N VAL A 310 -9.93 -20.28 39.27
CA VAL A 310 -8.58 -19.79 39.01
C VAL A 310 -8.65 -18.71 37.94
N THR A 311 -8.20 -17.49 38.21
CA THR A 311 -8.23 -16.41 37.22
C THR A 311 -7.11 -16.54 36.19
N TYR A 312 -7.27 -15.94 35.01
CA TYR A 312 -6.20 -15.89 34.00
C TYR A 312 -4.92 -15.22 34.53
N LYS A 313 -5.05 -14.22 35.41
CA LYS A 313 -3.95 -13.61 36.16
C LYS A 313 -3.15 -14.66 36.93
N ALA A 314 -3.83 -15.60 37.62
CA ALA A 314 -3.15 -16.65 38.38
C ALA A 314 -2.36 -17.59 37.46
N LEU A 315 -2.91 -17.94 36.29
CA LEU A 315 -2.19 -18.69 35.25
C LEU A 315 -0.94 -17.96 34.77
N ARG A 316 -1.04 -16.64 34.56
CA ARG A 316 0.05 -15.84 33.99
C ARG A 316 1.14 -15.44 34.97
N VAL A 317 0.76 -15.13 36.20
CA VAL A 317 1.71 -14.89 37.28
C VAL A 317 2.40 -16.20 37.68
N ASN A 318 1.65 -17.31 37.72
CA ASN A 318 2.13 -18.66 38.06
C ASN A 318 3.03 -18.70 39.32
N ALA A 319 2.66 -17.95 40.36
CA ALA A 319 3.48 -17.83 41.58
C ALA A 319 3.69 -19.18 42.30
N SER A 320 2.78 -20.14 42.13
CA SER A 320 2.88 -21.49 42.70
C SER A 320 3.72 -22.47 41.87
N GLY A 321 4.05 -22.14 40.61
CA GLY A 321 4.66 -23.07 39.66
C GLY A 321 3.72 -24.16 39.11
N ASN A 322 2.44 -24.14 39.49
CA ASN A 322 1.43 -25.14 39.12
C ASN A 322 1.16 -25.21 37.61
N PHE A 323 1.41 -24.12 36.88
CA PHE A 323 1.11 -24.00 35.46
C PHE A 323 2.32 -24.24 34.53
N ASN A 324 3.40 -24.85 35.04
CA ASN A 324 4.62 -25.09 34.29
C ASN A 324 4.48 -26.14 33.17
N THR A 325 3.58 -27.11 33.33
CA THR A 325 3.37 -28.19 32.34
C THR A 325 1.96 -28.16 31.82
N LYS A 326 1.79 -27.56 30.62
CA LYS A 326 0.50 -27.55 29.92
C LYS A 326 0.21 -28.91 29.31
N LEU A 327 -0.97 -29.46 29.59
CA LEU A 327 -1.55 -30.59 28.90
C LEU A 327 -2.66 -30.11 27.97
N TRP A 328 -2.99 -30.90 26.94
CA TRP A 328 -3.92 -30.49 25.89
C TRP A 328 -4.97 -31.56 25.63
N GLU A 329 -6.24 -31.18 25.76
CA GLU A 329 -7.37 -32.00 25.34
C GLU A 329 -7.84 -31.60 23.94
N LYS A 330 -7.62 -32.51 22.99
CA LYS A 330 -7.84 -32.29 21.56
C LYS A 330 -9.31 -32.31 21.15
N ASN A 331 -10.19 -32.97 21.91
CA ASN A 331 -11.59 -33.12 21.54
C ASN A 331 -12.38 -31.82 21.76
N CYS A 332 -12.09 -31.10 22.84
CA CYS A 332 -12.80 -29.87 23.22
C CYS A 332 -11.97 -28.59 23.03
N PHE A 333 -10.72 -28.73 22.59
CA PHE A 333 -9.73 -27.66 22.47
C PHE A 333 -9.52 -26.90 23.77
N SER A 334 -9.24 -27.64 24.84
CA SER A 334 -9.04 -27.08 26.18
C SER A 334 -7.69 -27.49 26.75
N PRO A 335 -6.89 -26.53 27.23
CA PRO A 335 -5.69 -26.85 27.98
C PRO A 335 -6.07 -27.19 29.42
N TYR A 336 -5.23 -28.01 30.05
CA TYR A 336 -5.38 -28.34 31.46
C TYR A 336 -4.03 -28.61 32.12
N TYR A 337 -4.03 -28.60 33.44
CA TYR A 337 -2.84 -28.70 34.27
C TYR A 337 -3.11 -29.69 35.41
N ASN A 338 -2.13 -30.52 35.72
CA ASN A 338 -2.18 -31.41 36.87
C ASN A 338 -1.13 -30.98 37.89
N TYR A 339 -1.53 -30.84 39.16
CA TYR A 339 -0.62 -30.53 40.26
C TYR A 339 -1.27 -30.94 41.58
N SER A 340 -0.49 -31.49 42.53
CA SER A 340 -0.95 -31.77 43.90
C SER A 340 -2.30 -32.52 43.99
N SER A 341 -2.49 -33.57 43.18
CA SER A 341 -3.75 -34.33 43.06
C SER A 341 -4.96 -33.48 42.64
N LYS A 342 -4.71 -32.36 41.95
CA LYS A 342 -5.72 -31.51 41.33
C LYS A 342 -5.58 -31.51 39.82
N GLN A 343 -6.70 -31.26 39.16
CA GLN A 343 -6.78 -30.98 37.74
C GLN A 343 -7.43 -29.61 37.54
N CYS A 344 -6.76 -28.72 36.80
CA CYS A 344 -7.21 -27.38 36.51
C CYS A 344 -7.38 -27.18 35.02
N PHE A 345 -8.59 -26.81 34.59
CA PHE A 345 -8.85 -26.38 33.22
C PHE A 345 -9.01 -24.87 33.21
N ILE A 346 -8.23 -24.18 32.39
CA ILE A 346 -8.29 -22.73 32.23
C ILE A 346 -7.86 -22.34 30.83
N ASP A 347 -8.63 -21.48 30.17
CA ASP A 347 -8.32 -21.09 28.79
C ASP A 347 -6.99 -20.33 28.67
N ASP A 348 -6.26 -20.66 27.61
CA ASP A 348 -5.12 -19.90 27.08
C ASP A 348 -5.51 -19.17 25.78
N ALA A 349 -4.58 -18.39 25.21
CA ALA A 349 -4.85 -17.64 23.98
C ALA A 349 -5.29 -18.53 22.81
N PHE A 350 -4.77 -19.76 22.70
CA PHE A 350 -5.12 -20.66 21.61
C PHE A 350 -6.53 -21.23 21.76
N SER A 351 -6.88 -21.72 22.94
CA SER A 351 -8.22 -22.22 23.23
C SER A 351 -9.28 -21.12 23.22
N PHE A 352 -8.91 -19.89 23.56
CA PHE A 352 -9.76 -18.71 23.39
C PHE A 352 -9.96 -18.34 21.91
N ASP A 353 -8.90 -18.41 21.09
CA ASP A 353 -8.95 -18.23 19.62
C ASP A 353 -9.93 -19.19 18.95
N ARG A 354 -9.92 -20.48 19.36
CA ARG A 354 -10.86 -21.49 18.85
C ARG A 354 -12.33 -21.15 19.14
N LYS A 355 -12.63 -20.55 20.30
CA LYS A 355 -14.01 -20.17 20.66
C LYS A 355 -14.50 -18.99 19.83
N LEU A 356 -13.64 -17.98 19.67
CA LEU A 356 -13.96 -16.84 18.82
C LEU A 356 -14.15 -17.28 17.36
N GLU A 357 -13.43 -18.29 16.88
CA GLU A 357 -13.67 -18.88 15.56
C GLU A 357 -15.08 -19.44 15.42
N VAL A 358 -15.57 -20.20 16.40
CA VAL A 358 -16.95 -20.71 16.41
C VAL A 358 -17.96 -19.55 16.40
N ILE A 359 -17.71 -18.50 17.17
CA ILE A 359 -18.54 -17.28 17.19
C ILE A 359 -18.58 -16.60 15.80
N GLU A 360 -17.44 -16.50 15.12
CA GLU A 360 -17.34 -15.98 13.75
C GLU A 360 -18.05 -16.87 12.74
N GLN A 361 -17.77 -18.18 12.79
CA GLN A 361 -18.34 -19.19 11.92
C GLN A 361 -19.85 -19.21 12.01
N MET A 362 -20.42 -19.28 13.21
CA MET A 362 -21.87 -19.29 13.42
C MET A 362 -22.54 -17.94 13.08
N GLY A 363 -21.74 -16.88 12.94
CA GLY A 363 -22.19 -15.56 12.51
C GLY A 363 -23.02 -14.83 13.56
N ILE A 364 -22.78 -15.11 14.84
CA ILE A 364 -23.52 -14.44 15.94
C ILE A 364 -22.97 -13.03 16.22
N GLY A 365 -23.70 -12.26 17.02
CA GLY A 365 -23.51 -10.83 17.23
C GLY A 365 -22.20 -10.44 17.89
N GLY A 366 -21.57 -11.37 18.62
CA GLY A 366 -20.27 -11.15 19.22
C GLY A 366 -19.98 -12.01 20.45
N THR A 367 -19.04 -11.54 21.26
CA THR A 367 -18.55 -12.23 22.46
C THR A 367 -18.75 -11.36 23.70
N GLY A 368 -18.65 -11.99 24.87
CA GLY A 368 -18.58 -11.34 26.16
C GLY A 368 -17.38 -11.82 26.97
N ILE A 369 -17.06 -11.14 28.08
CA ILE A 369 -15.94 -11.48 28.97
C ILE A 369 -16.43 -11.51 30.42
N TRP A 370 -16.35 -12.68 31.06
CA TRP A 370 -16.48 -12.82 32.52
C TRP A 370 -15.15 -13.25 33.16
N ALA A 371 -14.48 -12.45 33.96
CA ALA A 371 -14.74 -11.04 34.23
C ALA A 371 -13.56 -10.18 33.79
N LEU A 372 -13.86 -8.95 33.40
CA LEU A 372 -12.82 -7.95 33.16
C LEU A 372 -11.98 -7.78 34.42
N GLY A 373 -10.65 -7.66 34.25
CA GLY A 373 -9.69 -7.56 35.35
C GLY A 373 -9.12 -8.90 35.80
N TYR A 374 -9.73 -10.03 35.42
CA TYR A 374 -9.18 -11.36 35.72
C TYR A 374 -7.93 -11.69 34.90
N ASP A 375 -7.67 -10.95 33.84
CA ASP A 375 -6.45 -11.00 33.04
C ASP A 375 -5.38 -10.01 33.51
N ASP A 376 -5.69 -9.05 34.38
CA ASP A 376 -4.72 -8.09 34.93
C ASP A 376 -3.92 -7.32 33.86
N GLY A 377 -4.50 -7.06 32.70
CA GLY A 377 -3.87 -6.36 31.58
C GLY A 377 -2.94 -7.21 30.72
N TYR A 378 -2.83 -8.52 30.95
CA TYR A 378 -2.06 -9.37 30.06
C TYR A 378 -2.67 -9.39 28.65
N THR A 379 -1.86 -9.09 27.64
CA THR A 379 -2.34 -8.75 26.29
C THR A 379 -2.76 -9.94 25.44
N ASP A 380 -2.47 -11.17 25.85
CA ASP A 380 -2.62 -12.36 25.01
C ASP A 380 -4.08 -12.60 24.59
N LEU A 381 -5.04 -12.52 25.52
CA LEU A 381 -6.46 -12.67 25.21
C LEU A 381 -7.01 -11.45 24.44
N TRP A 382 -6.54 -10.25 24.77
CA TRP A 382 -6.87 -9.02 24.03
C TRP A 382 -6.34 -9.00 22.59
N SER A 383 -5.19 -9.62 22.36
CA SER A 383 -4.60 -9.75 21.02
C SER A 383 -5.44 -10.73 20.19
N VAL A 384 -5.96 -11.79 20.81
CA VAL A 384 -6.89 -12.72 20.14
C VAL A 384 -8.22 -12.04 19.81
N LEU A 385 -8.76 -11.21 20.72
CA LEU A 385 -9.94 -10.37 20.43
C LEU A 385 -9.69 -9.43 19.26
N GLU A 386 -8.56 -8.73 19.25
CA GLU A 386 -8.18 -7.83 18.16
C GLU A 386 -8.10 -8.57 16.83
N ASN A 387 -7.40 -9.70 16.82
CA ASN A 387 -7.14 -10.49 15.62
C ASN A 387 -8.40 -11.09 14.98
N ARG A 388 -9.46 -11.33 15.75
CA ARG A 388 -10.71 -11.91 15.21
C ARG A 388 -11.82 -10.90 15.07
N LEU A 389 -11.98 -10.03 16.06
CA LEU A 389 -13.18 -9.22 16.20
C LEU A 389 -12.98 -7.77 15.75
N THR A 390 -11.82 -7.41 15.21
CA THR A 390 -11.57 -6.05 14.70
C THR A 390 -11.17 -6.03 13.22
N THR A 391 -11.16 -4.83 12.63
CA THR A 391 -10.66 -4.56 11.27
C THR A 391 -9.17 -4.83 11.07
N CYS A 392 -8.38 -4.85 12.14
CA CYS A 392 -6.94 -5.08 12.08
C CYS A 392 -6.56 -6.56 12.01
N GLY A 393 -7.49 -7.44 12.34
CA GLY A 393 -7.24 -8.87 12.41
C GLY A 393 -6.89 -9.49 11.06
N VAL A 394 -5.81 -10.28 11.05
CA VAL A 394 -5.37 -11.05 9.89
C VAL A 394 -5.81 -12.50 10.05
N LYS A 395 -6.56 -13.01 9.08
CA LYS A 395 -6.93 -14.43 9.05
C LYS A 395 -5.70 -15.26 8.70
N LYS A 396 -5.40 -16.29 9.51
CA LYS A 396 -4.28 -17.21 9.28
C LYS A 396 -4.41 -17.82 7.88
N CYS A 397 -3.28 -17.98 7.18
CA CYS A 397 -3.22 -18.61 5.87
C CYS A 397 -3.48 -20.13 5.92
N THR A 398 -3.14 -20.77 7.04
CA THR A 398 -3.39 -22.19 7.29
C THR A 398 -4.13 -22.38 8.60
N ASP A 399 -5.28 -23.06 8.58
CA ASP A 399 -5.99 -23.47 9.79
C ASP A 399 -6.96 -24.64 9.51
N SER A 400 -7.55 -25.22 10.56
CA SER A 400 -8.59 -26.25 10.48
C SER A 400 -9.93 -25.75 10.98
N ILE A 401 -11.00 -26.14 10.29
CA ILE A 401 -12.39 -25.82 10.63
C ILE A 401 -13.21 -27.10 10.81
N PHE A 402 -14.22 -27.02 11.66
CA PHE A 402 -15.15 -28.09 11.98
C PHE A 402 -16.58 -27.56 11.92
N ASP A 403 -17.57 -28.40 11.67
CA ASP A 403 -18.95 -28.10 12.04
C ASP A 403 -19.14 -28.10 13.57
N GLY A 404 -20.37 -27.84 14.01
CA GLY A 404 -20.73 -27.70 15.41
C GLY A 404 -20.50 -28.94 16.28
N GLY A 405 -20.44 -30.14 15.69
CA GLY A 405 -20.13 -31.39 16.40
C GLY A 405 -18.66 -31.53 16.79
N GLY A 406 -17.78 -30.74 16.16
CA GLY A 406 -16.36 -30.74 16.44
C GLY A 406 -15.69 -32.07 16.07
N PRO A 407 -14.55 -32.42 16.71
CA PRO A 407 -13.75 -33.57 16.30
C PRO A 407 -14.37 -34.96 16.55
N THR A 408 -15.40 -35.08 17.38
CA THR A 408 -15.84 -36.38 17.93
C THR A 408 -17.34 -36.65 17.87
N ARG A 409 -18.17 -35.67 17.51
CA ARG A 409 -19.63 -35.82 17.46
C ARG A 409 -20.18 -35.46 16.09
N ASN A 410 -21.41 -35.90 15.87
CA ASN A 410 -22.23 -35.40 14.77
C ASN A 410 -22.55 -33.91 14.97
N TYR A 411 -22.78 -33.19 13.86
CA TYR A 411 -23.28 -31.80 13.89
C TYR A 411 -24.65 -31.70 14.57
N TYR A 412 -25.07 -30.48 14.87
CA TYR A 412 -26.34 -30.25 15.57
C TYR A 412 -27.48 -29.95 14.59
N ASP A 413 -28.69 -30.35 14.98
CA ASP A 413 -29.91 -30.02 14.25
C ASP A 413 -30.06 -28.50 14.12
N LYS A 414 -30.58 -28.05 12.98
CA LYS A 414 -30.84 -26.65 12.61
C LYS A 414 -29.59 -25.77 12.55
N GLU A 415 -28.40 -26.37 12.56
CA GLU A 415 -27.15 -25.64 12.39
C GLU A 415 -27.12 -24.96 11.01
N SER A 416 -26.88 -23.65 10.99
CA SER A 416 -27.02 -22.86 9.77
C SER A 416 -26.11 -21.67 9.85
N TYR A 417 -25.11 -21.58 8.97
CA TYR A 417 -24.14 -20.48 8.97
C TYR A 417 -23.45 -20.26 7.64
N THR A 418 -22.84 -19.09 7.52
CA THR A 418 -21.99 -18.69 6.40
C THR A 418 -20.64 -18.29 6.97
N TYR A 419 -19.56 -18.87 6.45
CA TYR A 419 -18.20 -18.60 6.92
C TYR A 419 -17.27 -18.35 5.74
N THR A 420 -16.60 -17.21 5.75
CA THR A 420 -15.68 -16.79 4.70
C THR A 420 -14.24 -16.88 5.20
N ILE A 421 -13.39 -17.56 4.43
CA ILE A 421 -11.95 -17.64 4.65
C ILE A 421 -11.29 -16.69 3.65
N SER A 422 -10.65 -15.64 4.14
CA SER A 422 -10.04 -14.57 3.34
C SER A 422 -8.74 -14.09 4.01
N PRO A 423 -7.63 -14.86 3.95
CA PRO A 423 -6.33 -14.44 4.46
C PRO A 423 -5.81 -13.21 3.71
N ALA A 424 -5.20 -12.27 4.41
CA ALA A 424 -4.62 -11.09 3.78
C ALA A 424 -3.45 -11.49 2.86
N GLY A 425 -3.39 -10.92 1.66
CA GLY A 425 -2.33 -11.22 0.67
C GLY A 425 -2.41 -12.61 0.04
N ALA A 426 -3.50 -13.35 0.24
CA ALA A 426 -3.75 -14.57 -0.52
C ALA A 426 -4.06 -14.22 -1.98
N SER A 427 -3.60 -15.05 -2.91
CA SER A 427 -4.02 -15.08 -4.32
C SER A 427 -5.08 -16.16 -4.53
N SER A 428 -4.98 -17.26 -3.79
CA SER A 428 -5.97 -18.34 -3.74
C SER A 428 -6.04 -18.97 -2.35
N VAL A 429 -7.17 -19.58 -2.05
CA VAL A 429 -7.39 -20.42 -0.86
C VAL A 429 -7.75 -21.83 -1.31
N THR A 430 -7.03 -22.82 -0.79
CA THR A 430 -7.33 -24.24 -0.95
C THR A 430 -7.93 -24.79 0.33
N ILE A 431 -9.04 -25.53 0.24
CA ILE A 431 -9.66 -26.28 1.35
C ILE A 431 -9.57 -27.77 1.03
N ASP A 432 -9.10 -28.54 1.99
CA ASP A 432 -8.99 -30.00 1.96
C ASP A 432 -9.90 -30.61 3.03
N PHE A 433 -11.00 -31.24 2.59
CA PHE A 433 -11.98 -31.90 3.46
C PHE A 433 -11.47 -33.27 3.90
N LYS A 434 -11.05 -33.34 5.17
CA LYS A 434 -10.50 -34.55 5.80
C LYS A 434 -11.56 -35.54 6.24
N THR A 435 -12.72 -35.04 6.67
CA THR A 435 -13.91 -35.84 6.95
C THR A 435 -15.11 -35.14 6.35
N PHE A 436 -16.09 -35.92 5.88
CA PHE A 436 -17.35 -35.40 5.35
C PHE A 436 -18.45 -36.46 5.44
N GLY A 437 -19.61 -36.10 5.99
CA GLY A 437 -20.78 -36.94 6.09
C GLY A 437 -21.98 -36.16 6.60
N LEU A 438 -22.88 -35.79 5.69
CA LEU A 438 -24.12 -35.07 5.95
C LEU A 438 -25.34 -35.98 5.72
N GLU A 439 -26.52 -35.60 6.21
CA GLU A 439 -27.78 -36.21 5.81
C GLU A 439 -27.98 -36.07 4.30
N ASN A 440 -28.31 -37.17 3.63
CA ASN A 440 -28.45 -37.20 2.19
C ASN A 440 -29.72 -36.47 1.74
N GLY A 441 -29.57 -35.39 0.98
CA GLY A 441 -30.64 -34.59 0.39
C GLY A 441 -31.17 -33.47 1.28
N ASN A 442 -31.11 -33.61 2.60
CA ASN A 442 -31.67 -32.66 3.56
C ASN A 442 -30.63 -31.62 4.03
N ASP A 443 -29.41 -32.08 4.31
CA ASP A 443 -28.34 -31.24 4.83
C ASP A 443 -27.31 -30.91 3.75
N THR A 444 -26.84 -29.67 3.76
CA THR A 444 -26.07 -29.12 2.63
C THR A 444 -24.88 -28.29 3.08
N LEU A 445 -23.74 -28.51 2.44
CA LEU A 445 -22.59 -27.60 2.43
C LEU A 445 -22.42 -27.05 1.01
N ALA A 446 -22.63 -25.76 0.82
CA ALA A 446 -22.34 -25.06 -0.44
C ALA A 446 -21.04 -24.26 -0.32
N ILE A 447 -20.21 -24.31 -1.36
CA ILE A 447 -18.88 -23.69 -1.40
C ILE A 447 -18.84 -22.73 -2.59
N TYR A 448 -18.41 -21.49 -2.34
CA TYR A 448 -18.39 -20.40 -3.31
C TYR A 448 -16.98 -19.85 -3.52
N ASP A 449 -16.62 -19.55 -4.76
CA ASP A 449 -15.33 -18.98 -5.18
C ASP A 449 -15.31 -17.46 -4.98
N GLY A 450 -15.14 -17.03 -3.73
CA GLY A 450 -15.05 -15.63 -3.37
C GLY A 450 -15.56 -15.32 -1.97
N ALA A 451 -15.64 -14.03 -1.65
CA ALA A 451 -15.92 -13.53 -0.31
C ALA A 451 -17.41 -13.52 0.08
N THR A 452 -18.33 -13.91 -0.81
CA THR A 452 -19.77 -13.74 -0.59
C THR A 452 -20.59 -14.92 -1.11
N LEU A 453 -21.86 -15.00 -0.70
CA LEU A 453 -22.82 -15.98 -1.25
C LEU A 453 -23.28 -15.66 -2.68
N THR A 454 -22.94 -14.48 -3.20
CA THR A 454 -23.18 -14.10 -4.61
C THR A 454 -22.00 -14.41 -5.52
N SER A 455 -20.88 -14.86 -4.95
CA SER A 455 -19.72 -15.35 -5.71
C SER A 455 -20.08 -16.64 -6.48
N PRO A 456 -19.32 -17.03 -7.52
CA PRO A 456 -19.58 -18.26 -8.27
C PRO A 456 -19.66 -19.50 -7.35
N LEU A 457 -20.70 -20.32 -7.50
CA LEU A 457 -20.84 -21.57 -6.76
C LEU A 457 -19.86 -22.61 -7.33
N ILE A 458 -18.94 -23.12 -6.49
CA ILE A 458 -18.06 -24.24 -6.83
C ILE A 458 -18.84 -25.56 -6.78
N GLY A 459 -19.60 -25.75 -5.70
CA GLY A 459 -20.36 -26.98 -5.51
C GLY A 459 -21.28 -26.94 -4.31
N LYS A 460 -22.30 -27.80 -4.32
CA LYS A 460 -23.23 -28.03 -3.22
C LYS A 460 -23.25 -29.51 -2.90
N TYR A 461 -22.86 -29.86 -1.68
CA TYR A 461 -22.56 -31.22 -1.24
C TYR A 461 -23.55 -31.67 -0.17
N THR A 462 -23.89 -32.96 -0.21
CA THR A 462 -24.82 -33.65 0.71
C THR A 462 -24.41 -35.13 0.82
N GLY A 463 -24.94 -35.87 1.78
CA GLY A 463 -24.57 -37.28 1.99
C GLY A 463 -23.10 -37.46 2.39
N ALA A 464 -22.53 -38.63 2.10
CA ALA A 464 -21.15 -39.00 2.47
C ALA A 464 -20.10 -38.71 1.37
N ALA A 465 -20.50 -38.13 0.24
CA ALA A 465 -19.58 -37.81 -0.86
C ALA A 465 -18.78 -36.55 -0.51
N SER A 466 -17.51 -36.75 -0.10
CA SER A 466 -16.62 -35.64 0.28
C SER A 466 -16.38 -34.67 -0.88
N PRO A 467 -16.36 -33.35 -0.63
CA PRO A 467 -15.91 -32.36 -1.59
C PRO A 467 -14.44 -32.55 -2.04
N GLY A 468 -13.64 -33.28 -1.26
CA GLY A 468 -12.22 -33.50 -1.53
C GLY A 468 -11.38 -32.22 -1.32
N VAL A 469 -10.49 -31.93 -2.27
CA VAL A 469 -9.67 -30.71 -2.26
C VAL A 469 -10.25 -29.71 -3.25
N ILE A 470 -10.52 -28.50 -2.78
CA ILE A 470 -11.08 -27.40 -3.55
C ILE A 470 -10.13 -26.21 -3.48
N THR A 471 -9.72 -25.69 -4.64
CA THR A 471 -8.92 -24.46 -4.75
C THR A 471 -9.77 -23.37 -5.38
N SER A 472 -9.88 -22.23 -4.71
CA SER A 472 -10.52 -21.02 -5.24
C SER A 472 -9.63 -20.34 -6.28
N THR A 473 -10.24 -19.65 -7.25
CA THR A 473 -9.53 -18.76 -8.18
C THR A 473 -9.39 -17.34 -7.63
N SER A 474 -10.09 -17.05 -6.54
CA SER A 474 -10.10 -15.77 -5.84
C SER A 474 -9.32 -15.84 -4.52
N PRO A 475 -8.96 -14.69 -3.91
CA PRO A 475 -8.23 -14.65 -2.64
C PRO A 475 -9.09 -15.10 -1.43
N SER A 476 -10.29 -15.64 -1.67
CA SER A 476 -11.27 -15.96 -0.64
C SER A 476 -12.14 -17.14 -1.03
N ILE A 477 -12.65 -17.85 -0.04
CA ILE A 477 -13.62 -18.93 -0.24
C ILE A 477 -14.71 -18.84 0.83
N THR A 478 -15.97 -19.02 0.43
CA THR A 478 -17.12 -18.90 1.33
C THR A 478 -17.86 -20.23 1.43
N LEU A 479 -18.11 -20.68 2.66
CA LEU A 479 -18.86 -21.88 2.99
C LEU A 479 -20.25 -21.48 3.48
N ARG A 480 -21.28 -22.21 3.05
CA ARG A 480 -22.65 -22.11 3.54
C ARG A 480 -23.11 -23.48 4.00
N PHE A 481 -23.20 -23.68 5.30
CA PHE A 481 -23.73 -24.90 5.89
C PHE A 481 -25.19 -24.70 6.32
N LYS A 482 -26.03 -25.71 6.08
CA LYS A 482 -27.43 -25.75 6.52
C LYS A 482 -27.83 -27.19 6.84
N ALA A 483 -28.21 -27.41 8.08
CA ALA A 483 -28.86 -28.62 8.58
C ALA A 483 -30.36 -28.39 8.83
N ASP A 484 -31.17 -29.42 8.68
CA ASP A 484 -32.60 -29.42 9.03
C ASP A 484 -32.82 -29.84 10.50
N ASN A 485 -34.05 -30.20 10.88
CA ASN A 485 -34.37 -30.65 12.25
C ASN A 485 -34.34 -32.18 12.41
N GLY A 486 -33.62 -32.88 11.55
CA GLY A 486 -33.63 -34.33 11.36
C GLY A 486 -32.28 -35.00 11.65
N VAL A 487 -31.85 -35.91 10.78
CA VAL A 487 -30.79 -36.88 11.06
C VAL A 487 -29.42 -36.20 10.96
N ASN A 488 -28.75 -36.00 12.09
CA ASN A 488 -27.35 -35.57 12.05
C ASN A 488 -26.36 -36.73 11.79
N ASN A 489 -25.24 -36.41 11.15
CA ASN A 489 -24.14 -37.32 10.81
C ASN A 489 -22.80 -36.71 11.24
N ILE A 490 -21.68 -37.40 10.95
CA ILE A 490 -20.32 -37.04 11.39
C ILE A 490 -19.83 -35.64 10.95
N GLY A 491 -20.55 -34.95 10.06
CA GLY A 491 -20.25 -33.58 9.66
C GLY A 491 -19.01 -33.48 8.80
N TYR A 492 -18.24 -32.41 8.96
CA TYR A 492 -17.01 -32.18 8.23
C TYR A 492 -15.88 -31.60 9.10
N LYS A 493 -14.66 -32.04 8.79
CA LYS A 493 -13.41 -31.38 9.17
C LYS A 493 -12.70 -30.99 7.89
N ALA A 494 -12.33 -29.72 7.78
CA ALA A 494 -11.54 -29.24 6.66
C ALA A 494 -10.28 -28.52 7.14
N VAL A 495 -9.20 -28.63 6.38
CA VAL A 495 -7.97 -27.85 6.55
C VAL A 495 -7.85 -26.94 5.37
N TYR A 496 -7.68 -25.64 5.59
CA TYR A 496 -7.45 -24.70 4.52
C TYR A 496 -6.00 -24.22 4.54
N THR A 497 -5.47 -23.91 3.36
CA THR A 497 -4.18 -23.26 3.11
C THR A 497 -4.40 -22.14 2.10
N CYS A 498 -3.49 -21.18 2.05
CA CYS A 498 -3.55 -20.11 1.04
C CYS A 498 -2.21 -20.04 0.30
N VAL A 499 -2.26 -19.56 -0.95
CA VAL A 499 -1.05 -19.23 -1.70
C VAL A 499 -0.89 -17.72 -1.66
N SER A 500 0.20 -17.25 -1.05
CA SER A 500 0.58 -15.84 -1.11
C SER A 500 1.20 -15.54 -2.46
N ASP A 501 0.83 -14.42 -3.06
CA ASP A 501 1.50 -13.95 -4.28
C ASP A 501 2.93 -13.52 -3.95
N SER A 502 3.88 -14.08 -4.70
CA SER A 502 5.32 -13.79 -4.59
C SER A 502 5.90 -13.24 -5.89
N VAL A 503 5.06 -13.04 -6.90
CA VAL A 503 5.49 -12.48 -8.17
C VAL A 503 5.72 -11.00 -7.98
N LYS A 504 6.95 -10.54 -8.27
CA LYS A 504 7.30 -9.14 -8.12
C LYS A 504 6.71 -8.33 -9.29
N PRO A 505 6.18 -7.12 -9.05
CA PRO A 505 5.81 -6.22 -10.14
C PRO A 505 7.06 -5.81 -10.93
N THR A 506 6.84 -5.31 -12.14
CA THR A 506 7.86 -4.71 -13.01
C THR A 506 7.59 -3.21 -13.19
N THR A 507 8.63 -2.43 -13.47
CA THR A 507 8.53 -0.99 -13.73
C THR A 507 9.49 -0.59 -14.86
N VAL A 508 9.06 0.31 -15.75
CA VAL A 508 9.87 0.85 -16.85
C VAL A 508 9.75 2.36 -16.89
N ILE A 509 10.87 3.07 -17.13
CA ILE A 509 10.93 4.53 -17.25
C ILE A 509 11.18 4.91 -18.70
N THR A 510 10.36 5.81 -19.25
CA THR A 510 10.54 6.40 -20.59
C THR A 510 10.60 7.93 -20.48
N VAL A 511 11.48 8.55 -21.26
CA VAL A 511 11.65 10.00 -21.38
C VAL A 511 11.54 10.41 -22.85
N PRO A 512 11.10 11.63 -23.18
CA PRO A 512 10.72 11.97 -24.54
C PRO A 512 11.90 12.14 -25.49
N ASN A 513 13.02 12.71 -25.03
CA ASN A 513 14.17 13.02 -25.89
C ASN A 513 15.49 12.43 -25.38
N VAL A 514 16.51 12.45 -26.24
CA VAL A 514 17.89 12.09 -25.87
C VAL A 514 18.55 13.20 -25.03
N TRP A 515 18.20 14.46 -25.32
CA TRP A 515 18.60 15.67 -24.61
C TRP A 515 17.36 16.48 -24.26
N GLU A 516 17.31 17.01 -23.04
CA GLU A 516 16.24 17.91 -22.59
C GLU A 516 16.83 19.29 -22.27
N SER A 517 16.30 20.33 -22.91
CA SER A 517 16.68 21.73 -22.68
C SER A 517 15.70 22.50 -21.80
N THR A 518 14.58 21.87 -21.46
CA THR A 518 13.54 22.41 -20.56
C THR A 518 12.98 21.29 -19.67
N SER A 519 12.04 21.64 -18.80
CA SER A 519 11.27 20.65 -18.04
C SER A 519 10.55 19.67 -18.97
N PHE A 520 10.48 18.40 -18.58
CA PHE A 520 9.97 17.31 -19.44
C PHE A 520 9.12 16.31 -18.63
N THR A 521 8.31 15.51 -19.34
CA THR A 521 7.46 14.50 -18.72
C THR A 521 8.10 13.11 -18.77
N ALA A 522 8.39 12.52 -17.61
CA ALA A 522 8.76 11.12 -17.52
C ALA A 522 7.51 10.23 -17.44
N SER A 523 7.49 9.13 -18.20
CA SER A 523 6.40 8.15 -18.20
C SER A 523 6.85 6.83 -17.60
N TYR A 524 5.92 6.15 -16.91
CA TYR A 524 6.17 4.92 -16.19
C TYR A 524 5.15 3.86 -16.59
N THR A 525 5.64 2.65 -16.88
CA THR A 525 4.79 1.47 -17.14
C THR A 525 5.06 0.45 -16.04
N ASP A 526 4.08 0.25 -15.17
CA ASP A 526 4.14 -0.76 -14.11
C ASP A 526 3.21 -1.92 -14.48
N ALA A 527 3.68 -3.16 -14.34
CA ALA A 527 2.91 -4.35 -14.65
C ALA A 527 3.15 -5.44 -13.62
N ASP A 528 2.08 -6.13 -13.22
CA ASP A 528 2.13 -7.30 -12.35
C ASP A 528 1.16 -8.37 -12.86
N VAL A 529 1.59 -9.63 -12.81
CA VAL A 529 0.78 -10.79 -13.19
C VAL A 529 0.16 -11.50 -11.98
N GLY A 530 0.51 -11.06 -10.76
CA GLY A 530 -0.05 -11.52 -9.51
C GLY A 530 -1.26 -10.70 -9.07
N THR A 531 -1.16 -10.07 -7.91
CA THR A 531 -2.25 -9.32 -7.26
C THR A 531 -2.50 -7.94 -7.84
N GLY A 532 -1.66 -7.45 -8.74
CA GLY A 532 -1.75 -6.12 -9.33
C GLY A 532 -0.95 -5.07 -8.56
N VAL A 533 -0.57 -3.99 -9.25
CA VAL A 533 0.27 -2.93 -8.68
C VAL A 533 -0.53 -2.05 -7.70
N ASP A 534 -0.05 -1.90 -6.46
CA ASP A 534 -0.57 -0.93 -5.47
C ASP A 534 -0.05 0.48 -5.79
N LYS A 535 1.29 0.65 -5.82
CA LYS A 535 1.87 1.98 -5.96
C LYS A 535 3.23 2.03 -6.64
N GLY A 536 3.39 2.98 -7.55
CA GLY A 536 4.68 3.44 -8.08
C GLY A 536 5.29 4.57 -7.26
N LEU A 537 6.60 4.49 -7.04
CA LEU A 537 7.43 5.46 -6.33
C LEU A 537 8.62 5.88 -7.20
N TYR A 538 9.09 7.13 -7.04
CA TYR A 538 10.20 7.67 -7.83
C TYR A 538 11.11 8.58 -7.02
N ASN A 539 12.36 8.71 -7.46
CA ASN A 539 13.38 9.60 -6.94
C ASN A 539 14.09 10.27 -8.13
N VAL A 540 14.43 11.54 -7.99
CA VAL A 540 15.18 12.30 -9.00
C VAL A 540 16.46 12.82 -8.34
N SER A 541 17.58 12.64 -9.02
CA SER A 541 18.89 13.14 -8.59
C SER A 541 19.58 13.84 -9.76
N ALA A 542 20.39 14.85 -9.45
CA ALA A 542 21.17 15.61 -10.40
C ALA A 542 22.66 15.46 -10.10
N HIS A 543 23.50 15.36 -11.13
CA HIS A 543 24.95 15.35 -11.00
C HIS A 543 25.44 16.77 -10.74
N ASN A 544 26.14 16.99 -9.63
CA ASN A 544 26.58 18.31 -9.19
C ASN A 544 28.05 18.62 -9.56
N GLY A 545 28.61 17.90 -10.53
CA GLY A 545 30.04 17.94 -10.88
C GLY A 545 30.89 16.85 -10.22
N THR A 546 30.41 16.26 -9.11
CA THR A 546 31.16 15.21 -8.37
C THR A 546 30.33 13.94 -8.14
N GLU A 547 29.05 14.09 -7.81
CA GLU A 547 28.17 12.97 -7.48
C GLU A 547 26.70 13.29 -7.81
N TYR A 548 25.86 12.25 -7.82
CA TYR A 548 24.42 12.42 -7.97
C TYR A 548 23.75 12.74 -6.63
N ARG A 549 23.13 13.92 -6.53
CA ARG A 549 22.42 14.37 -5.33
C ARG A 549 21.00 14.78 -5.67
N SER A 550 20.09 14.48 -4.77
CA SER A 550 18.69 14.90 -4.92
C SER A 550 18.44 16.27 -4.30
N ASN A 551 17.50 17.03 -4.86
CA ASN A 551 17.05 18.27 -4.25
C ASN A 551 16.10 17.98 -3.07
N ALA A 552 16.60 18.21 -1.86
CA ALA A 552 15.87 18.06 -0.60
C ALA A 552 14.61 18.94 -0.50
N VAL A 553 14.60 20.13 -1.12
CA VAL A 553 13.43 21.04 -1.17
C VAL A 553 12.30 20.42 -1.99
N ARG A 554 12.61 19.51 -2.91
CA ARG A 554 11.63 18.73 -3.68
C ARG A 554 11.28 17.38 -3.05
N GLY A 555 11.69 17.16 -1.81
CA GLY A 555 11.33 15.99 -1.01
C GLY A 555 12.03 14.71 -1.44
N PHE A 556 13.26 14.83 -1.95
CA PHE A 556 14.08 13.71 -2.36
C PHE A 556 15.44 13.75 -1.66
N ILE A 557 15.96 12.57 -1.33
CA ILE A 557 17.36 12.38 -0.91
C ILE A 557 17.95 11.27 -1.80
N ASN A 558 19.20 11.46 -2.20
CA ASN A 558 20.06 10.41 -2.75
C ASN A 558 21.46 10.65 -2.21
N ASP A 559 21.95 9.74 -1.38
CA ASP A 559 23.31 9.71 -0.89
C ASP A 559 23.89 8.30 -1.05
N GLU A 560 25.04 8.24 -1.72
CA GLU A 560 25.81 7.00 -1.92
C GLU A 560 27.09 7.02 -1.05
N PHE A 561 27.32 8.09 -0.28
CA PHE A 561 28.39 8.17 0.72
C PHE A 561 29.80 7.86 0.19
N ASN A 562 30.07 8.19 -1.08
CA ASN A 562 31.28 7.75 -1.79
C ASN A 562 32.56 8.51 -1.40
N THR A 563 32.47 9.79 -1.02
CA THR A 563 33.66 10.67 -0.88
C THR A 563 33.82 11.22 0.53
N THR A 564 33.01 12.22 0.91
CA THR A 564 33.03 12.88 2.22
C THR A 564 31.60 13.11 2.71
N ILE A 565 31.43 13.41 4.00
CA ILE A 565 30.10 13.75 4.52
C ILE A 565 29.69 15.09 3.90
N HIS A 566 28.72 15.05 3.00
CA HIS A 566 28.25 16.23 2.29
C HIS A 566 27.81 17.34 3.27
N PRO A 567 28.07 18.64 3.01
CA PRO A 567 27.75 19.74 3.93
C PRO A 567 26.27 19.88 4.33
N SER A 568 25.37 19.22 3.61
CA SER A 568 23.94 19.15 3.98
C SER A 568 23.66 18.22 5.17
N TRP A 569 24.63 17.42 5.59
CA TRP A 569 24.52 16.59 6.80
C TRP A 569 25.08 17.32 8.00
N THR A 570 24.32 17.31 9.09
CA THR A 570 24.73 17.86 10.38
C THR A 570 24.98 16.73 11.36
N GLN A 571 26.25 16.57 11.75
CA GLN A 571 26.67 15.66 12.82
C GLN A 571 26.40 16.31 14.17
N LYS A 572 25.50 15.72 14.97
CA LYS A 572 25.06 16.30 16.23
C LYS A 572 25.60 15.56 17.44
N LYS A 573 25.75 14.23 17.37
CA LYS A 573 26.39 13.42 18.43
C LYS A 573 27.02 12.15 17.87
N GLY A 574 28.16 11.75 18.43
CA GLY A 574 28.93 10.56 18.02
C GLY A 574 29.97 10.88 16.95
N THR A 575 30.80 9.89 16.65
CA THR A 575 31.86 10.00 15.65
C THR A 575 31.37 9.44 14.33
N TRP A 576 31.10 10.32 13.34
CA TRP A 576 30.65 9.92 12.00
C TRP A 576 31.71 10.29 10.95
N ALA A 577 31.98 9.38 10.02
CA ALA A 577 32.91 9.60 8.92
C ALA A 577 32.49 8.79 7.68
N ILE A 578 32.99 9.19 6.51
CA ILE A 578 32.99 8.30 5.34
C ILE A 578 34.22 7.41 5.42
N ALA A 579 34.01 6.09 5.40
CA ALA A 579 35.07 5.10 5.37
C ALA A 579 34.71 3.99 4.39
N GLY A 580 35.58 3.73 3.42
CA GLY A 580 35.38 2.68 2.40
C GLY A 580 34.14 2.87 1.53
N GLY A 581 33.74 4.11 1.25
CA GLY A 581 32.55 4.43 0.45
C GLY A 581 31.22 4.25 1.19
N THR A 582 31.23 4.29 2.53
CA THR A 582 30.03 4.17 3.36
C THR A 582 30.06 5.18 4.50
N LEU A 583 28.89 5.59 5.00
CA LEU A 583 28.78 6.41 6.20
C LEU A 583 28.89 5.51 7.43
N THR A 584 29.94 5.72 8.22
CA THR A 584 30.26 4.90 9.39
C THR A 584 30.20 5.73 10.65
N GLN A 585 29.48 5.23 11.66
CA GLN A 585 29.54 5.73 13.03
C GLN A 585 30.29 4.73 13.93
N THR A 586 31.21 5.23 14.74
CA THR A 586 32.12 4.38 15.56
C THR A 586 32.05 4.62 17.08
N ASP A 587 31.28 5.62 17.54
CA ASP A 587 31.08 5.87 18.98
C ASP A 587 30.16 4.82 19.63
N VAL A 588 30.75 3.69 20.04
CA VAL A 588 30.05 2.56 20.67
C VAL A 588 29.67 2.80 22.15
N ILE A 589 30.08 3.92 22.74
CA ILE A 589 29.78 4.24 24.15
C ILE A 589 28.42 4.95 24.23
N SER A 590 28.15 5.84 23.27
CA SER A 590 26.94 6.64 23.24
C SER A 590 25.69 5.82 22.93
N ASN A 591 24.64 6.01 23.72
CA ASN A 591 23.32 5.40 23.51
C ASN A 591 22.39 6.22 22.58
N ASN A 592 22.89 7.34 22.05
CA ASN A 592 22.15 8.28 21.21
C ASN A 592 23.13 9.05 20.31
N THR A 593 23.89 8.36 19.47
CA THR A 593 24.58 9.06 18.38
C THR A 593 23.54 9.47 17.35
N ASN A 594 23.78 10.58 16.65
CA ASN A 594 22.87 11.00 15.60
C ASN A 594 23.50 11.99 14.61
N ILE A 595 23.05 11.87 13.37
CA ILE A 595 23.37 12.72 12.22
C ILE A 595 22.06 12.96 11.44
N TYR A 596 21.86 14.14 10.87
CA TYR A 596 20.63 14.48 10.15
C TYR A 596 20.87 15.30 8.89
N THR A 597 19.91 15.31 7.97
CA THR A 597 19.93 16.17 6.78
C THR A 597 18.52 16.71 6.50
N PRO A 598 18.38 17.96 6.01
CA PRO A 598 17.08 18.55 5.74
C PRO A 598 16.41 17.91 4.51
N ILE A 599 15.08 17.84 4.54
CA ILE A 599 14.22 17.38 3.43
C ILE A 599 12.77 17.86 3.65
N ALA A 600 12.12 18.35 2.59
CA ALA A 600 10.71 18.69 2.61
C ALA A 600 9.81 17.44 2.49
N GLN A 601 9.09 17.10 3.56
CA GLN A 601 8.27 15.87 3.62
C GLN A 601 6.76 16.15 3.63
N ASN A 602 6.32 17.20 2.93
CA ASN A 602 4.92 17.64 2.85
C ASN A 602 4.37 17.74 1.40
N ILE A 603 5.13 17.25 0.42
CA ILE A 603 4.89 17.47 -1.03
C ILE A 603 4.34 16.21 -1.73
N SER A 604 4.35 15.07 -1.06
CA SER A 604 3.84 13.79 -1.58
C SER A 604 2.88 13.15 -0.59
N ASN A 605 1.92 12.34 -1.06
CA ASN A 605 1.05 11.59 -0.15
C ASN A 605 1.80 10.44 0.51
N LYS A 606 2.58 9.68 -0.28
CA LYS A 606 3.43 8.61 0.25
C LYS A 606 4.91 8.91 0.05
N TYR A 607 5.71 8.48 1.01
CA TYR A 607 7.17 8.50 0.99
C TYR A 607 7.72 7.10 1.25
N LEU A 608 8.76 6.72 0.51
CA LEU A 608 9.56 5.53 0.80
C LEU A 608 10.95 5.99 1.23
N TYR A 609 11.36 5.58 2.43
CA TYR A 609 12.70 5.76 2.97
C TYR A 609 13.43 4.44 2.85
N ASN A 610 14.55 4.40 2.14
CA ASN A 610 15.29 3.17 1.88
C ASN A 610 16.80 3.40 2.12
N TRP A 611 17.43 2.51 2.89
CA TRP A 611 18.87 2.50 3.11
C TRP A 611 19.36 1.09 3.37
N LYS A 612 20.65 0.87 3.14
CA LYS A 612 21.35 -0.32 3.60
C LYS A 612 22.03 -0.01 4.92
N GLY A 613 21.94 -0.93 5.86
CA GLY A 613 22.48 -0.74 7.20
C GLY A 613 23.10 -2.01 7.78
N LYS A 614 24.19 -1.86 8.53
CA LYS A 614 24.90 -2.97 9.18
C LYS A 614 25.39 -2.53 10.56
N ALA A 615 24.94 -3.21 11.61
CA ALA A 615 25.45 -2.98 12.96
C ALA A 615 26.58 -3.95 13.31
N GLN A 616 27.61 -3.41 13.97
CA GLN A 616 28.83 -4.08 14.42
C GLN A 616 29.16 -3.69 15.87
N GLY A 617 30.29 -4.19 16.39
CA GLY A 617 30.75 -3.98 17.76
C GLY A 617 30.38 -5.11 18.73
N THR A 618 30.86 -5.04 19.97
CA THR A 618 30.78 -6.10 21.00
C THR A 618 29.73 -5.87 22.09
N SER A 619 29.02 -4.74 22.07
CA SER A 619 27.94 -4.43 23.03
C SER A 619 26.79 -5.43 22.95
N SER A 620 26.10 -5.65 24.07
CA SER A 620 24.90 -6.50 24.19
C SER A 620 23.58 -5.74 24.07
N THR A 621 23.60 -4.48 23.64
CA THR A 621 22.40 -3.64 23.49
C THR A 621 22.39 -2.83 22.19
N ARG A 622 23.10 -3.32 21.17
CA ARG A 622 23.28 -2.69 19.85
C ARG A 622 21.94 -2.45 19.18
N ARG A 623 21.77 -1.22 18.71
CA ARG A 623 20.55 -0.80 18.02
C ARG A 623 20.85 0.35 17.08
N ALA A 624 20.19 0.36 15.92
CA ALA A 624 20.32 1.41 14.92
C ALA A 624 18.95 1.72 14.28
N GLY A 625 18.79 2.92 13.74
CA GLY A 625 17.49 3.38 13.28
C GLY A 625 17.50 4.70 12.53
N LEU A 626 16.32 5.06 12.01
CA LEU A 626 16.08 6.29 11.25
C LEU A 626 14.85 7.01 11.82
N HIS A 627 15.00 8.29 12.10
CA HIS A 627 13.90 9.23 12.27
C HIS A 627 13.46 9.73 10.90
N ILE A 628 12.14 9.69 10.66
CA ILE A 628 11.47 10.29 9.49
C ILE A 628 10.48 11.34 9.96
N MET A 629 10.10 12.26 9.06
CA MET A 629 9.13 13.31 9.38
C MET A 629 9.53 14.23 10.56
N CYS A 630 10.84 14.38 10.84
CA CYS A 630 11.31 15.26 11.92
C CYS A 630 10.87 16.70 11.67
N ASP A 631 10.34 17.39 12.69
CA ASP A 631 10.03 18.82 12.61
C ASP A 631 11.11 19.72 13.24
N ILE A 632 11.84 19.26 14.25
CA ILE A 632 12.97 19.99 14.86
C ILE A 632 14.16 19.04 15.03
N ALA A 633 15.02 19.00 14.01
CA ALA A 633 16.12 18.05 13.96
C ALA A 633 17.18 18.24 15.07
N ASP A 634 17.32 19.45 15.62
CA ASP A 634 18.28 19.72 16.69
C ASP A 634 17.85 19.21 18.07
N SER A 635 16.57 18.91 18.27
CA SER A 635 16.07 18.35 19.53
C SER A 635 16.61 16.94 19.76
N ALA A 636 16.79 16.56 21.03
CA ALA A 636 17.43 15.29 21.43
C ALA A 636 16.77 14.03 20.82
N ASN A 637 15.46 14.10 20.59
CA ASN A 637 14.63 13.05 19.99
C ASN A 637 13.88 13.57 18.74
N ARG A 638 14.38 14.62 18.09
CA ARG A 638 13.81 15.16 16.83
C ARG A 638 12.37 15.69 16.95
N ASN A 639 12.01 16.11 18.15
CA ASN A 639 10.71 16.65 18.52
C ASN A 639 9.51 15.78 18.07
N ASN A 640 8.76 16.15 17.03
CA ASN A 640 7.74 15.30 16.44
C ASN A 640 8.35 14.54 15.25
N SER A 641 8.31 13.22 15.30
CA SER A 641 8.85 12.35 14.24
C SER A 641 8.27 10.95 14.35
N TYR A 642 8.52 10.11 13.33
CA TYR A 642 8.47 8.67 13.50
C TYR A 642 9.87 8.09 13.55
N PHE A 643 10.04 7.01 14.29
CA PHE A 643 11.35 6.40 14.48
C PHE A 643 11.30 4.88 14.47
N MET A 644 12.17 4.26 13.67
CA MET A 644 12.34 2.81 13.65
C MET A 644 13.62 2.39 14.39
N TRP A 645 13.52 1.47 15.35
CA TRP A 645 14.66 0.78 15.97
C TRP A 645 14.78 -0.64 15.42
N ALA A 646 15.91 -0.97 14.81
CA ALA A 646 16.39 -2.35 14.73
C ALA A 646 17.24 -2.64 15.98
N ARG A 647 16.76 -3.52 16.87
CA ARG A 647 17.48 -3.94 18.08
C ARG A 647 18.11 -5.30 17.84
N PHE A 648 19.44 -5.30 17.68
CA PHE A 648 20.18 -6.47 17.26
C PHE A 648 20.28 -7.52 18.36
N ASP A 649 20.46 -7.09 19.61
CA ASP A 649 20.66 -8.01 20.73
C ASP A 649 19.34 -8.43 21.41
N ASP A 650 18.31 -7.57 21.40
CA ASP A 650 16.99 -7.90 21.96
C ASP A 650 16.12 -8.74 20.99
N ASN A 651 16.57 -8.93 19.74
CA ASN A 651 15.81 -9.53 18.65
C ASN A 651 14.45 -8.86 18.43
N LYS A 652 14.45 -7.52 18.35
CA LYS A 652 13.23 -6.72 18.18
C LYS A 652 13.34 -5.75 17.02
N LEU A 653 12.26 -5.62 16.24
CA LEU A 653 12.03 -4.47 15.40
C LEU A 653 10.93 -3.63 16.06
N GLN A 654 11.24 -2.36 16.30
CA GLN A 654 10.34 -1.43 16.94
C GLN A 654 10.09 -0.19 16.09
N PHE A 655 8.88 0.35 16.14
CA PHE A 655 8.52 1.62 15.51
C PHE A 655 7.84 2.52 16.54
N TYR A 656 8.13 3.81 16.48
CA TYR A 656 7.69 4.80 17.47
C TYR A 656 7.08 6.01 16.76
N LYS A 657 6.02 6.55 17.35
CA LYS A 657 5.65 7.95 17.18
C LYS A 657 6.31 8.74 18.31
N VAL A 658 7.17 9.70 17.97
CA VAL A 658 7.80 10.61 18.92
C VAL A 658 6.99 11.90 18.91
N GLN A 659 6.59 12.35 20.09
CA GLN A 659 5.77 13.56 20.23
C GLN A 659 6.41 14.47 21.26
N ASN A 660 6.49 15.77 20.92
CA ASN A 660 7.05 16.79 21.81
C ASN A 660 8.40 16.39 22.42
N ASN A 661 9.26 15.78 21.59
CA ASN A 661 10.62 15.36 21.95
C ASN A 661 10.67 14.19 22.96
N VAL A 662 9.58 13.42 23.12
CA VAL A 662 9.49 12.27 24.02
C VAL A 662 9.13 11.00 23.23
N PHE A 663 9.86 9.92 23.48
CA PHE A 663 9.51 8.59 22.99
C PHE A 663 8.32 8.04 23.78
N GLY A 664 7.24 7.68 23.10
CA GLY A 664 6.17 6.87 23.69
C GLY A 664 6.50 5.38 23.71
N THR A 665 5.50 4.56 24.04
CA THR A 665 5.54 3.11 23.81
C THR A 665 5.70 2.83 22.31
N PRO A 666 6.49 1.82 21.90
CA PRO A 666 6.55 1.43 20.50
C PRO A 666 5.14 1.07 19.98
N VAL A 667 4.78 1.64 18.82
CA VAL A 667 3.52 1.34 18.12
C VAL A 667 3.60 0.07 17.28
N ILE A 668 4.82 -0.36 16.96
CA ILE A 668 5.14 -1.72 16.49
C ILE A 668 6.23 -2.25 17.42
N ASP A 669 6.03 -3.42 18.03
CA ASP A 669 7.04 -4.15 18.79
C ASP A 669 6.91 -5.64 18.48
N ILE A 670 7.75 -6.11 17.55
CA ILE A 670 7.72 -7.50 17.08
C ILE A 670 9.07 -8.17 17.29
N ASN A 671 9.04 -9.49 17.41
CA ASN A 671 10.27 -10.28 17.42
C ASN A 671 10.83 -10.33 16.00
N TYR A 672 12.09 -9.91 15.84
CA TYR A 672 12.85 -10.00 14.60
C TYR A 672 14.31 -10.28 14.94
N THR A 673 14.84 -11.41 14.49
CA THR A 673 16.22 -11.80 14.75
C THR A 673 17.15 -11.13 13.75
N PHE A 674 18.02 -10.26 14.25
CA PHE A 674 19.09 -9.67 13.44
C PHE A 674 20.41 -10.40 13.71
N VAL A 675 21.20 -10.57 12.66
CA VAL A 675 22.54 -11.15 12.70
C VAL A 675 23.54 -10.00 12.71
N ALA A 676 24.37 -9.94 13.75
CA ALA A 676 25.41 -8.93 13.85
C ALA A 676 26.40 -9.04 12.67
N GLY A 677 26.77 -7.89 12.10
CA GLY A 677 27.65 -7.82 10.92
C GLY A 677 26.98 -8.12 9.57
N GLN A 678 25.72 -8.57 9.54
CA GLN A 678 24.94 -8.68 8.32
C GLN A 678 24.48 -7.29 7.85
N THR A 679 24.55 -7.06 6.53
CA THR A 679 23.93 -5.89 5.91
C THR A 679 22.48 -6.20 5.60
N TYR A 680 21.59 -5.30 5.97
CA TYR A 680 20.15 -5.37 5.70
C TYR A 680 19.73 -4.20 4.82
N ASP A 681 18.81 -4.45 3.89
CA ASP A 681 18.09 -3.40 3.20
C ASP A 681 16.81 -3.04 3.97
N TYR A 682 16.75 -1.82 4.49
CA TYR A 682 15.62 -1.32 5.26
C TYR A 682 14.71 -0.46 4.39
N LYS A 683 13.39 -0.64 4.53
CA LYS A 683 12.40 0.25 3.92
C LYS A 683 11.30 0.64 4.91
N ILE A 684 10.98 1.93 4.94
CA ILE A 684 9.77 2.47 5.59
C ILE A 684 8.92 3.10 4.49
N LEU A 685 7.73 2.55 4.25
CA LEU A 685 6.72 3.16 3.38
C LEU A 685 5.68 3.86 4.27
N TYR A 686 5.54 5.18 4.13
CA TYR A 686 4.64 5.99 4.93
C TYR A 686 3.66 6.77 4.06
N ASP A 687 2.36 6.67 4.37
CA ASP A 687 1.29 7.50 3.83
C ASP A 687 0.94 8.60 4.83
N ARG A 688 1.27 9.85 4.51
CA ARG A 688 1.03 10.99 5.40
C ARG A 688 -0.44 11.40 5.49
N ILE A 689 -1.27 10.96 4.54
CA ILE A 689 -2.69 11.33 4.47
C ILE A 689 -3.51 10.34 5.29
N LEU A 690 -3.27 9.05 5.06
CA LEU A 690 -4.00 7.98 5.75
C LEU A 690 -3.34 7.56 7.06
N GLY A 691 -2.07 7.88 7.26
CA GLY A 691 -1.28 7.47 8.42
C GLY A 691 -0.74 6.04 8.36
N ASP A 692 -0.89 5.36 7.23
CA ASP A 692 -0.43 3.99 7.06
C ASP A 692 1.11 3.94 6.99
N VAL A 693 1.72 3.11 7.82
CA VAL A 693 3.15 2.78 7.86
C VAL A 693 3.32 1.30 7.54
N LYS A 694 4.22 0.96 6.61
CA LYS A 694 4.66 -0.42 6.35
C LYS A 694 6.18 -0.51 6.46
N LEU A 695 6.66 -1.55 7.14
CA LEU A 695 8.07 -1.83 7.37
C LEU A 695 8.52 -3.05 6.57
N PHE A 696 9.68 -2.95 5.93
CA PHE A 696 10.28 -4.05 5.20
C PHE A 696 11.76 -4.20 5.53
N ILE A 697 12.23 -5.44 5.52
CA ILE A 697 13.63 -5.82 5.64
C ILE A 697 13.94 -6.79 4.50
N ASP A 698 14.98 -6.51 3.72
CA ASP A 698 15.42 -7.31 2.57
C ASP A 698 14.27 -7.59 1.58
N ASP A 699 13.55 -6.53 1.20
CA ASP A 699 12.33 -6.54 0.38
C ASP A 699 11.13 -7.33 0.93
N LYS A 700 11.21 -7.90 2.14
CA LYS A 700 10.11 -8.66 2.74
C LYS A 700 9.27 -7.79 3.65
N TYR A 701 7.95 -7.90 3.54
CA TYR A 701 7.03 -7.26 4.47
C TYR A 701 7.20 -7.83 5.88
N VAL A 702 7.32 -6.95 6.87
CA VAL A 702 7.58 -7.33 8.26
C VAL A 702 6.44 -6.91 9.19
N ALA A 703 6.00 -5.66 9.10
CA ALA A 703 4.93 -5.14 9.97
C ALA A 703 4.28 -3.89 9.36
N SER A 704 3.10 -3.53 9.87
CA SER A 704 2.42 -2.28 9.54
C SER A 704 1.73 -1.68 10.75
N TRP A 705 1.53 -0.37 10.74
CA TRP A 705 0.74 0.36 11.72
C TRP A 705 0.01 1.52 11.03
N LYS A 706 -1.10 1.98 11.62
CA LYS A 706 -1.86 3.12 11.12
C LYS A 706 -1.98 4.19 12.19
N ASP A 707 -1.43 5.36 11.93
CA ASP A 707 -1.59 6.52 12.78
C ASP A 707 -2.95 7.19 12.54
N GLY A 708 -3.83 7.18 13.54
CA GLY A 708 -5.11 7.91 13.47
C GLY A 708 -4.95 9.44 13.43
N THR A 709 -3.76 9.96 13.77
CA THR A 709 -3.43 11.40 13.78
C THR A 709 -2.06 11.64 13.13
N PRO A 710 -1.94 11.40 11.81
CA PRO A 710 -0.65 11.34 11.14
C PRO A 710 0.16 12.65 11.21
N ILE A 711 1.47 12.53 11.36
CA ILE A 711 2.41 13.64 11.23
C ILE A 711 2.48 14.01 9.74
N ALA A 712 1.74 15.05 9.36
CA ALA A 712 1.57 15.44 7.96
C ALA A 712 2.76 16.21 7.37
N THR A 713 3.68 16.70 8.20
CA THR A 713 4.81 17.54 7.78
C THR A 713 6.08 17.20 8.54
N GLY A 714 7.22 17.21 7.85
CA GLY A 714 8.55 17.15 8.45
C GLY A 714 9.56 17.87 7.56
N ASN A 715 10.64 18.36 8.17
CA ASN A 715 11.70 19.13 7.53
C ASN A 715 13.07 18.41 7.48
N SER A 716 13.22 17.25 8.13
CA SER A 716 14.48 16.50 8.16
C SER A 716 14.28 15.00 8.35
N VAL A 717 15.35 14.24 8.11
CA VAL A 717 15.52 12.83 8.50
C VAL A 717 16.80 12.69 9.32
N SER A 718 16.85 11.74 10.27
CA SER A 718 18.01 11.59 11.14
C SER A 718 18.31 10.14 11.48
N PHE A 719 19.51 9.68 11.13
CA PHE A 719 20.01 8.40 11.63
C PHE A 719 20.35 8.51 13.11
N ARG A 720 20.09 7.42 13.84
CA ARG A 720 20.40 7.30 15.27
C ARG A 720 20.94 5.91 15.58
N THR A 721 21.99 5.84 16.40
CA THR A 721 22.51 4.56 16.90
C THR A 721 22.59 4.57 18.43
N GLY A 722 22.58 3.37 19.02
CA GLY A 722 22.76 3.16 20.45
C GLY A 722 23.74 2.03 20.70
N GLN A 723 24.91 2.38 21.23
CA GLN A 723 25.96 1.46 21.67
C GLN A 723 26.36 0.43 20.60
N CYS A 724 26.39 0.84 19.34
CA CYS A 724 26.90 0.02 18.24
C CYS A 724 27.81 0.85 17.35
N GLU A 725 28.61 0.14 16.56
CA GLU A 725 29.18 0.67 15.33
C GLU A 725 28.13 0.44 14.23
N TYR A 726 27.87 1.43 13.38
CA TYR A 726 26.86 1.32 12.34
C TYR A 726 27.37 1.85 11.01
N VAL A 727 27.22 1.02 9.98
CA VAL A 727 27.57 1.34 8.59
C VAL A 727 26.28 1.54 7.80
N ILE A 728 26.19 2.65 7.08
CA ILE A 728 25.05 3.04 6.26
C ILE A 728 25.53 3.25 4.82
N ASP A 729 24.73 2.78 3.88
CA ASP A 729 24.94 2.97 2.46
C ASP A 729 23.61 3.22 1.73
N ASP A 730 23.68 3.76 0.52
CA ASP A 730 22.58 3.80 -0.46
C ASP A 730 21.29 4.51 0.03
N PHE A 731 21.40 5.55 0.86
CA PHE A 731 20.23 6.20 1.45
C PHE A 731 19.45 7.05 0.44
N ARG A 732 18.18 6.68 0.25
CA ARG A 732 17.28 7.31 -0.71
C ARG A 732 15.90 7.56 -0.11
N VAL A 733 15.31 8.70 -0.50
CA VAL A 733 13.90 9.01 -0.23
C VAL A 733 13.16 9.18 -1.54
N TYR A 734 12.11 8.39 -1.73
CA TYR A 734 11.23 8.39 -2.89
C TYR A 734 9.88 9.01 -2.55
N ARG A 735 9.22 9.56 -3.56
CA ARG A 735 7.85 10.08 -3.50
C ARG A 735 6.93 9.19 -4.32
N SER A 736 5.64 9.15 -3.96
CA SER A 736 4.64 8.49 -4.80
C SER A 736 4.47 9.19 -6.14
N ARG A 737 4.23 8.42 -7.20
CA ARG A 737 3.88 8.91 -8.54
C ARG A 737 2.62 8.26 -9.10
N GLY A 738 2.12 8.82 -10.20
CA GLY A 738 1.22 8.15 -11.14
C GLY A 738 2.01 7.53 -12.30
N ASN A 739 1.35 7.39 -13.46
CA ASN A 739 1.97 6.88 -14.69
C ASN A 739 2.85 7.92 -15.39
N THR A 740 2.76 9.19 -15.01
CA THR A 740 3.63 10.25 -15.49
C THR A 740 4.03 11.20 -14.36
N THR A 741 5.18 11.84 -14.49
CA THR A 741 5.63 12.94 -13.62
C THR A 741 6.28 14.04 -14.45
N ASN A 742 6.05 15.29 -14.07
CA ASN A 742 6.78 16.43 -14.64
C ASN A 742 8.12 16.58 -13.91
N ILE A 743 9.22 16.43 -14.65
CA ILE A 743 10.59 16.61 -14.16
C ILE A 743 10.99 18.05 -14.45
N THR A 744 11.05 18.87 -13.41
CA THR A 744 11.42 20.29 -13.52
C THR A 744 12.94 20.43 -13.66
N VAL A 745 13.35 21.19 -14.66
CA VAL A 745 14.74 21.41 -15.08
C VAL A 745 15.00 22.91 -15.12
N GLY A 746 16.07 23.35 -14.45
CA GLY A 746 16.47 24.76 -14.38
C GLY A 746 17.60 24.96 -13.38
N ASN A 747 17.94 26.20 -13.04
CA ASN A 747 19.05 26.53 -12.13
C ASN A 747 18.58 27.07 -10.77
N THR A 748 17.30 26.89 -10.42
CA THR A 748 16.73 27.43 -9.18
C THR A 748 16.64 26.37 -8.08
N THR A 749 16.48 26.78 -6.82
CA THR A 749 16.19 25.88 -5.70
C THR A 749 14.87 25.12 -5.84
N SER A 750 14.01 25.59 -6.74
CA SER A 750 12.75 24.97 -7.08
C SER A 750 12.88 23.92 -8.20
N ASP A 751 14.03 23.70 -8.82
CA ASP A 751 14.14 22.67 -9.84
C ASP A 751 14.56 21.32 -9.23
N MET A 752 13.91 20.23 -9.65
CA MET A 752 14.34 18.87 -9.29
C MET A 752 15.75 18.58 -9.82
N VAL A 753 16.04 19.04 -11.04
CA VAL A 753 17.34 18.94 -11.70
C VAL A 753 17.91 20.34 -11.84
N GLN A 754 18.98 20.61 -11.09
CA GLN A 754 19.54 21.96 -10.92
C GLN A 754 20.81 22.20 -11.74
N PHE A 755 21.27 21.16 -12.45
CA PHE A 755 22.52 21.12 -13.16
C PHE A 755 22.31 20.61 -14.59
N GLN A 756 23.23 20.99 -15.46
CA GLN A 756 23.36 20.47 -16.82
C GLN A 756 24.50 19.45 -16.85
N ASN A 757 24.63 18.73 -17.96
CA ASN A 757 25.72 17.77 -18.13
C ASN A 757 27.07 18.48 -17.95
N ASP A 758 27.97 18.00 -17.10
CA ASP A 758 29.31 18.61 -16.96
C ASP A 758 30.13 18.49 -18.25
N ASN A 759 29.83 17.45 -19.02
CA ASN A 759 30.38 17.16 -20.34
C ASN A 759 29.38 16.26 -21.11
N PRO A 760 29.54 16.07 -22.43
CA PRO A 760 28.57 15.32 -23.24
C PRO A 760 28.36 13.85 -22.84
N SER A 761 29.26 13.28 -22.03
CA SER A 761 29.22 11.88 -21.59
C SER A 761 28.73 11.66 -20.15
N THR A 762 28.53 12.72 -19.36
CA THR A 762 28.03 12.64 -17.98
C THR A 762 26.62 13.23 -17.89
N PRO A 763 25.57 12.40 -17.93
CA PRO A 763 24.19 12.85 -17.80
C PRO A 763 23.94 13.61 -16.50
N ALA A 764 23.30 14.77 -16.60
CA ALA A 764 23.02 15.59 -15.44
C ALA A 764 21.90 15.02 -14.57
N CYS A 765 20.97 14.26 -15.13
CA CYS A 765 19.78 13.78 -14.42
C CYS A 765 19.77 12.26 -14.35
N LYS A 766 19.38 11.73 -13.18
CA LYS A 766 19.10 10.30 -12.98
C LYS A 766 17.78 10.15 -12.25
N ILE A 767 16.83 9.51 -12.93
CA ILE A 767 15.50 9.15 -12.42
C ILE A 767 15.55 7.70 -11.96
N ARG A 768 15.09 7.41 -10.75
CA ARG A 768 14.90 6.05 -10.24
C ARG A 768 13.44 5.80 -9.96
N SER A 769 12.97 4.57 -10.16
CA SER A 769 11.61 4.18 -9.84
C SER A 769 11.51 2.74 -9.35
N VAL A 770 10.53 2.50 -8.49
CA VAL A 770 10.20 1.19 -7.93
C VAL A 770 8.67 1.11 -7.76
N ALA A 771 8.10 -0.07 -7.95
CA ALA A 771 6.69 -0.35 -7.73
C ALA A 771 6.51 -1.39 -6.62
N ILE A 772 5.38 -1.34 -5.93
CA ILE A 772 4.92 -2.36 -4.98
C ILE A 772 3.55 -2.86 -5.39
N ASP A 773 3.29 -4.16 -5.25
CA ASP A 773 1.99 -4.78 -5.52
C ASP A 773 1.08 -4.83 -4.27
N LEU A 774 -0.15 -5.35 -4.42
CA LEU A 774 -1.12 -5.51 -3.33
C LEU A 774 -0.72 -6.59 -2.30
N SER A 775 0.21 -7.49 -2.65
CA SER A 775 0.79 -8.49 -1.75
C SER A 775 2.07 -8.03 -1.05
N ASN A 776 2.48 -6.79 -1.31
CA ASN A 776 3.67 -6.13 -0.79
C ASN A 776 5.00 -6.68 -1.34
N ASN A 777 5.03 -7.22 -2.56
CA ASN A 777 6.27 -7.51 -3.26
C ASN A 777 6.79 -6.26 -4.00
N TRP A 778 8.10 -6.05 -3.94
CA TRP A 778 8.77 -4.93 -4.59
C TRP A 778 9.30 -5.30 -5.97
N SER A 779 9.13 -4.42 -6.95
CA SER A 779 9.88 -4.49 -8.21
C SER A 779 11.37 -4.26 -7.96
N SER A 780 12.21 -4.62 -8.93
CA SER A 780 13.57 -4.05 -8.98
C SER A 780 13.50 -2.52 -9.08
N ILE A 781 14.47 -1.83 -8.47
CA ILE A 781 14.66 -0.40 -8.69
C ILE A 781 15.23 -0.22 -10.10
N VAL A 782 14.50 0.46 -10.97
CA VAL A 782 14.96 0.81 -12.32
C VAL A 782 15.47 2.25 -12.32
N SER A 783 16.53 2.51 -13.11
CA SER A 783 17.10 3.85 -13.26
C SER A 783 17.21 4.26 -14.72
N LYS A 784 17.07 5.56 -14.98
CA LYS A 784 17.22 6.18 -16.29
C LYS A 784 18.05 7.45 -16.16
N ASN A 785 19.21 7.45 -16.81
CA ASN A 785 20.01 8.67 -17.00
C ASN A 785 19.39 9.52 -18.13
N VAL A 786 19.39 10.84 -17.95
CA VAL A 786 18.84 11.82 -18.90
C VAL A 786 19.85 12.94 -19.07
N ASN A 787 20.16 13.27 -20.33
CA ASN A 787 21.08 14.36 -20.64
C ASN A 787 20.33 15.70 -20.63
N ILE A 788 20.95 16.70 -20.02
CA ILE A 788 20.35 18.01 -19.81
C ILE A 788 21.32 19.09 -20.30
N ASP A 789 20.81 19.98 -21.16
CA ASP A 789 21.50 21.19 -21.59
C ASP A 789 20.49 22.23 -22.10
N TRP A 790 20.38 23.31 -21.34
CA TRP A 790 19.55 24.50 -21.58
C TRP A 790 20.38 25.72 -22.00
N THR A 791 21.68 25.58 -22.22
CA THR A 791 22.57 26.66 -22.67
C THR A 791 22.87 26.57 -24.15
N LYS A 792 22.84 27.71 -24.85
CA LYS A 792 23.21 27.77 -26.26
C LYS A 792 24.74 27.65 -26.43
N PRO A 793 25.22 27.09 -27.56
CA PRO A 793 26.65 27.04 -27.86
C PRO A 793 27.26 28.44 -27.98
N ASN A 794 28.58 28.54 -27.73
CA ASN A 794 29.31 29.80 -27.82
C ASN A 794 29.19 30.45 -29.21
N THR A 795 29.07 31.77 -29.25
CA THR A 795 29.02 32.51 -30.51
C THR A 795 30.33 32.33 -31.29
N ILE A 796 30.20 32.03 -32.59
CA ILE A 796 31.33 31.94 -33.52
C ILE A 796 32.03 33.30 -33.57
N THR A 797 33.35 33.36 -33.40
CA THR A 797 34.05 34.65 -33.28
C THR A 797 34.39 35.30 -34.61
N THR A 798 34.58 34.51 -35.67
CA THR A 798 35.00 35.03 -36.98
C THR A 798 34.37 34.21 -38.09
N VAL A 799 33.84 34.90 -39.11
CA VAL A 799 33.35 34.32 -40.36
C VAL A 799 34.04 35.06 -41.51
N ASN A 800 34.87 34.35 -42.25
CA ASN A 800 35.57 34.85 -43.42
C ASN A 800 34.82 34.43 -44.68
N ASP A 801 34.69 35.33 -45.64
CA ASP A 801 34.01 35.10 -46.93
C ASP A 801 34.92 34.60 -48.06
N GLY A 802 36.06 33.99 -47.71
CA GLY A 802 36.93 33.27 -48.65
C GLY A 802 37.25 31.84 -48.20
N SER A 803 37.97 31.09 -49.05
CA SER A 803 38.51 29.75 -48.70
C SER A 803 39.68 29.80 -47.71
N GLY A 804 40.16 31.00 -47.36
CA GLY A 804 41.29 31.23 -46.44
C GLY A 804 41.12 32.57 -45.71
N ALA A 805 41.91 33.57 -46.06
CA ALA A 805 41.71 34.92 -45.52
C ALA A 805 40.37 35.52 -45.96
N ASP A 806 39.89 36.48 -45.17
CA ASP A 806 38.74 37.35 -45.46
C ASP A 806 38.90 38.09 -46.81
N GLN A 807 37.83 38.20 -47.60
CA GLN A 807 37.89 38.73 -48.97
C GLN A 807 36.88 39.85 -49.21
N ALA A 808 37.38 41.08 -49.39
CA ALA A 808 36.52 42.21 -49.78
C ALA A 808 35.89 42.08 -51.18
N ASN A 809 36.47 41.26 -52.08
CA ASN A 809 35.99 41.07 -53.45
C ASN A 809 36.13 39.62 -53.90
N ILE A 810 35.08 39.07 -54.53
CA ILE A 810 35.07 37.69 -55.05
C ILE A 810 34.65 37.70 -56.53
N THR A 811 35.36 36.98 -57.38
CA THR A 811 35.14 36.95 -58.84
C THR A 811 34.45 35.67 -59.33
N THR A 812 34.36 34.64 -58.50
CA THR A 812 33.73 33.34 -58.79
C THR A 812 32.28 33.29 -58.32
N ASN A 813 31.43 32.55 -59.02
CA ASN A 813 30.04 32.32 -58.61
C ASN A 813 29.90 31.23 -57.54
N THR A 814 30.95 30.44 -57.28
CA THR A 814 31.08 29.62 -56.07
C THR A 814 31.67 30.45 -54.95
N ILE A 815 30.94 30.56 -53.84
CA ILE A 815 31.37 31.27 -52.62
C ILE A 815 31.85 30.25 -51.60
N SER A 816 33.09 30.41 -51.17
CA SER A 816 33.71 29.64 -50.09
C SER A 816 33.74 30.46 -48.81
N THR A 817 33.53 29.83 -47.67
CA THR A 817 33.62 30.48 -46.35
C THR A 817 34.31 29.56 -45.36
N ASN A 818 35.01 30.15 -44.40
CA ASN A 818 35.55 29.49 -43.23
C ASN A 818 35.31 30.32 -41.98
N TYR A 819 35.22 29.66 -40.83
CA TYR A 819 34.86 30.28 -39.57
C TYR A 819 35.53 29.58 -38.38
N THR A 820 35.65 30.30 -37.26
CA THR A 820 36.20 29.72 -36.03
C THR A 820 35.26 28.67 -35.45
N ALA A 821 35.81 27.61 -34.85
CA ALA A 821 35.00 26.60 -34.19
C ALA A 821 34.27 27.21 -32.98
N SER A 822 32.96 26.94 -32.89
CA SER A 822 32.19 27.13 -31.66
C SER A 822 32.51 26.04 -30.65
N ALA A 823 32.14 26.25 -29.39
CA ALA A 823 32.29 25.28 -28.31
C ALA A 823 31.02 25.28 -27.44
N ASP A 824 30.71 24.09 -26.93
CA ASP A 824 29.64 23.86 -25.97
C ASP A 824 30.14 22.79 -24.99
N VAL A 825 30.15 23.11 -23.71
CA VAL A 825 30.72 22.21 -22.69
C VAL A 825 29.77 21.07 -22.38
N ASN A 826 28.45 21.31 -22.43
CA ASN A 826 27.44 20.43 -21.87
C ASN A 826 27.02 19.33 -22.84
N SER A 827 26.63 19.69 -24.06
CA SER A 827 26.19 18.76 -25.11
C SER A 827 27.12 18.71 -26.32
N GLY A 828 28.08 19.63 -26.43
CA GLY A 828 29.03 19.68 -27.54
C GLY A 828 28.39 20.17 -28.85
N ILE A 829 29.21 20.52 -29.83
CA ILE A 829 28.71 20.97 -31.15
C ILE A 829 28.37 19.75 -32.01
N THR A 830 27.14 19.74 -32.53
CA THR A 830 26.70 18.69 -33.46
C THR A 830 26.85 19.13 -34.91
N THR A 831 26.51 20.38 -35.23
CA THR A 831 26.58 20.89 -36.61
C THR A 831 26.66 22.41 -36.69
N TYR A 832 27.10 22.91 -37.84
CA TYR A 832 26.99 24.30 -38.26
C TYR A 832 25.95 24.45 -39.39
N TYR A 833 25.44 25.67 -39.55
CA TYR A 833 24.64 26.11 -40.69
C TYR A 833 25.19 27.41 -41.24
N TYR A 834 25.15 27.56 -42.57
CA TYR A 834 25.54 28.80 -43.23
C TYR A 834 24.47 29.27 -44.24
N ALA A 835 24.37 30.58 -44.42
CA ALA A 835 23.51 31.24 -45.40
C ALA A 835 24.25 32.41 -46.06
N ILE A 836 23.77 32.83 -47.24
CA ILE A 836 24.28 34.00 -47.96
C ILE A 836 23.11 34.92 -48.27
N GLY A 837 23.29 36.21 -48.02
CA GLY A 837 22.26 37.21 -48.26
C GLY A 837 22.83 38.54 -48.75
N THR A 838 21.94 39.39 -49.27
CA THR A 838 22.29 40.75 -49.70
C THR A 838 22.37 41.75 -48.54
N ALA A 839 22.06 41.32 -47.31
CA ALA A 839 22.26 42.07 -46.08
C ALA A 839 22.60 41.09 -44.93
N PRO A 840 23.18 41.56 -43.82
CA PRO A 840 23.49 40.70 -42.67
C PRO A 840 22.28 39.88 -42.19
N LYS A 841 22.49 38.59 -41.91
CA LYS A 841 21.48 37.61 -41.45
C LYS A 841 20.38 37.27 -42.46
N LEU A 842 20.33 37.91 -43.63
CA LEU A 842 19.44 37.48 -44.71
C LEU A 842 19.98 36.20 -45.37
N SER A 843 19.06 35.42 -45.90
CA SER A 843 19.34 34.14 -46.56
C SER A 843 18.69 34.06 -47.95
N ASN A 844 18.48 35.23 -48.58
CA ASN A 844 17.77 35.39 -49.85
C ASN A 844 18.60 35.01 -51.09
N VAL A 845 19.89 34.72 -50.93
CA VAL A 845 20.78 34.28 -52.02
C VAL A 845 21.11 32.79 -51.86
N HIS A 846 21.38 32.38 -50.62
CA HIS A 846 21.51 30.99 -50.23
C HIS A 846 20.86 30.80 -48.85
N VAL A 847 19.89 29.88 -48.78
CA VAL A 847 19.19 29.55 -47.53
C VAL A 847 20.13 28.86 -46.53
N TYR A 848 19.78 28.89 -45.24
CA TYR A 848 20.57 28.18 -44.23
C TYR A 848 20.67 26.69 -44.56
N THR A 849 21.90 26.24 -44.80
CA THR A 849 22.20 24.87 -45.20
C THR A 849 23.14 24.21 -44.18
N LEU A 850 22.80 22.99 -43.81
CA LEU A 850 23.57 22.14 -42.90
C LEU A 850 24.96 21.83 -43.48
N VAL A 851 26.01 22.01 -42.70
CA VAL A 851 27.41 21.75 -43.10
C VAL A 851 28.13 20.72 -42.24
N GLY A 852 27.39 20.05 -41.34
CA GLY A 852 27.97 19.11 -40.38
C GLY A 852 28.91 19.84 -39.42
N ASN A 853 29.92 19.14 -38.90
CA ASN A 853 30.88 19.72 -37.96
C ASN A 853 32.09 20.41 -38.64
N SER A 854 32.00 20.67 -39.95
CA SER A 854 33.04 21.35 -40.71
C SER A 854 33.04 22.85 -40.40
N THR A 855 34.25 23.43 -40.28
CA THR A 855 34.47 24.86 -40.07
C THR A 855 34.70 25.63 -41.37
N SER A 856 34.43 24.99 -42.51
CA SER A 856 34.48 25.62 -43.84
C SER A 856 33.53 24.91 -44.79
N VAL A 857 33.02 25.65 -45.78
CA VAL A 857 32.12 25.15 -46.82
C VAL A 857 32.26 25.97 -48.09
N SER A 858 32.02 25.34 -49.24
CA SER A 858 31.81 26.04 -50.51
C SER A 858 30.41 25.77 -51.04
N SER A 859 29.76 26.81 -51.52
CA SER A 859 28.45 26.73 -52.17
C SER A 859 28.55 26.11 -53.57
N ALA A 860 27.44 25.57 -54.07
CA ALA A 860 27.27 25.40 -55.51
C ALA A 860 27.27 26.77 -56.21
N PRO A 861 27.56 26.85 -57.53
CA PRO A 861 27.53 28.12 -58.25
C PRO A 861 26.23 28.91 -58.06
N LEU A 862 26.32 30.15 -57.59
CA LEU A 862 25.21 31.04 -57.28
C LEU A 862 24.96 32.05 -58.41
N SER A 863 23.72 32.54 -58.52
CA SER A 863 23.39 33.65 -59.41
C SER A 863 23.63 34.99 -58.71
N LEU A 864 24.83 35.53 -58.85
CA LEU A 864 25.27 36.78 -58.21
C LEU A 864 25.27 37.94 -59.20
N THR A 865 24.94 39.13 -58.72
CA THR A 865 24.89 40.36 -59.53
C THR A 865 26.18 41.14 -59.37
N ASN A 866 26.86 41.44 -60.48
CA ASN A 866 28.13 42.17 -60.46
C ASN A 866 27.97 43.55 -59.77
N GLY A 867 28.90 43.89 -58.88
CA GLY A 867 28.88 45.11 -58.07
C GLY A 867 27.97 45.06 -56.84
N THR A 868 27.30 43.94 -56.55
CA THR A 868 26.44 43.79 -55.36
C THR A 868 27.22 43.27 -54.16
N MET A 869 26.91 43.80 -52.98
CA MET A 869 27.48 43.37 -51.69
C MET A 869 26.68 42.19 -51.12
N TYR A 870 27.40 41.19 -50.61
CA TYR A 870 26.84 39.98 -50.03
C TYR A 870 27.48 39.68 -48.68
N TYR A 871 26.73 39.00 -47.82
CA TYR A 871 27.13 38.66 -46.45
C TYR A 871 26.92 37.17 -46.20
N ILE A 872 27.86 36.55 -45.48
CA ILE A 872 27.76 35.16 -45.06
C ILE A 872 27.36 35.13 -43.60
N SER A 873 26.32 34.37 -43.28
CA SER A 873 25.81 34.22 -41.90
C SER A 873 25.97 32.77 -41.45
N VAL A 874 26.60 32.55 -40.29
CA VAL A 874 26.88 31.21 -39.75
C VAL A 874 26.41 31.11 -38.31
N TYR A 875 25.81 29.98 -37.94
CA TYR A 875 25.53 29.63 -36.54
C TYR A 875 25.84 28.15 -36.27
N ALA A 876 26.07 27.82 -35.00
CA ALA A 876 26.29 26.45 -34.52
C ALA A 876 25.05 25.91 -33.81
N VAL A 877 24.89 24.58 -33.82
CA VAL A 877 23.83 23.85 -33.09
C VAL A 877 24.49 22.80 -32.20
N ASN A 878 24.13 22.80 -30.91
CA ASN A 878 24.65 21.84 -29.94
C ASN A 878 23.83 20.54 -29.89
N GLY A 879 24.25 19.56 -29.08
CA GLY A 879 23.58 18.27 -28.93
C GLY A 879 22.15 18.35 -28.38
N ALA A 880 21.82 19.41 -27.65
CA ALA A 880 20.46 19.69 -27.18
C ALA A 880 19.58 20.45 -28.20
N GLY A 881 20.09 20.71 -29.40
CA GLY A 881 19.37 21.41 -30.46
C GLY A 881 19.29 22.92 -30.28
N LEU A 882 20.06 23.50 -29.34
CA LEU A 882 20.12 24.94 -29.11
C LEU A 882 21.08 25.60 -30.11
N ILE A 883 20.74 26.82 -30.51
CA ILE A 883 21.40 27.53 -31.61
C ILE A 883 22.21 28.71 -31.05
N SER A 884 23.47 28.85 -31.50
CA SER A 884 24.32 30.00 -31.15
C SER A 884 23.78 31.30 -31.74
N ASP A 885 24.28 32.46 -31.28
CA ASP A 885 24.04 33.69 -32.05
C ASP A 885 24.64 33.54 -33.46
N THR A 886 23.95 34.10 -34.45
CA THR A 886 24.43 34.13 -35.84
C THR A 886 25.54 35.17 -36.00
N THR A 887 26.71 34.71 -36.41
CA THR A 887 27.85 35.57 -36.78
C THR A 887 27.82 35.84 -38.27
N VAL A 888 28.11 37.07 -38.66
CA VAL A 888 28.06 37.52 -40.06
C VAL A 888 29.46 37.98 -40.49
N SER A 889 29.88 37.66 -41.71
CA SER A 889 31.09 38.25 -42.31
C SER A 889 30.95 39.78 -42.44
N ASN A 890 32.07 40.48 -42.62
CA ASN A 890 32.07 41.92 -42.95
C ASN A 890 31.53 42.21 -44.36
N GLY A 891 31.44 41.18 -45.21
CA GLY A 891 30.78 41.17 -46.50
C GLY A 891 31.76 41.38 -47.65
N PHE A 892 31.41 40.81 -48.80
CA PHE A 892 32.19 40.87 -50.02
C PHE A 892 31.39 41.49 -51.16
N VAL A 893 32.07 42.19 -52.07
CA VAL A 893 31.48 42.63 -53.33
C VAL A 893 31.76 41.59 -54.40
N TYR A 894 30.72 41.14 -55.10
CA TYR A 894 30.90 40.25 -56.25
C TYR A 894 31.39 41.06 -57.46
N THR A 895 32.61 40.81 -57.92
CA THR A 895 33.25 41.48 -59.08
C THR A 895 33.54 40.50 -60.22
N GLY A 896 32.64 39.52 -60.41
CA GLY A 896 32.73 38.58 -61.52
C GLY A 896 32.76 39.29 -62.86
N THR A 897 33.63 38.82 -63.75
CA THR A 897 33.79 39.40 -65.09
C THR A 897 32.46 39.26 -65.84
N THR A 898 31.89 40.37 -66.29
CA THR A 898 30.94 40.31 -67.42
C THR A 898 31.65 39.56 -68.54
N ILE A 899 31.04 38.49 -69.06
CA ILE A 899 31.58 37.82 -70.25
C ILE A 899 31.61 38.87 -71.36
N ILE A 900 32.78 39.45 -71.62
CA ILE A 900 33.02 40.24 -72.82
C ILE A 900 33.19 39.19 -73.92
N VAL A 901 32.12 38.94 -74.66
CA VAL A 901 32.17 38.15 -75.89
C VAL A 901 33.11 38.88 -76.85
N GLY A 902 34.29 38.31 -77.10
CA GLY A 902 35.28 38.94 -77.98
C GLY A 902 34.72 39.17 -79.39
N MET A 903 35.07 40.28 -80.03
CA MET A 903 34.62 40.68 -81.38
C MET A 903 34.78 39.58 -82.45
N ALA A 904 35.68 38.61 -82.26
CA ALA A 904 35.84 37.46 -83.16
C ALA A 904 34.61 36.52 -83.16
N GLN A 905 33.96 36.31 -82.02
CA GLN A 905 32.72 35.51 -81.94
C GLN A 905 31.51 36.28 -82.48
N ILE A 906 31.44 37.61 -82.24
CA ILE A 906 30.39 38.48 -82.78
C ILE A 906 30.46 38.50 -84.33
N THR A 907 31.65 38.58 -84.92
CA THR A 907 31.84 38.57 -86.38
C THR A 907 31.44 37.22 -87.00
N ALA A 908 31.73 36.10 -86.35
CA ALA A 908 31.30 34.77 -86.80
C ALA A 908 29.77 34.60 -86.74
N GLN A 909 29.13 35.18 -85.73
CA GLN A 909 27.67 35.13 -85.55
C GLN A 909 26.93 36.09 -86.51
N LEU A 910 27.49 37.26 -86.84
CA LEU A 910 26.91 38.12 -87.90
C LEU A 910 27.03 37.48 -89.30
N ASN A 911 28.15 36.82 -89.62
CA ASN A 911 28.35 36.16 -90.92
C ASN A 911 27.48 34.91 -91.12
N SER A 912 26.98 34.28 -90.04
CA SER A 912 26.03 33.17 -90.14
C SER A 912 24.61 33.62 -90.52
N LEU A 913 24.26 34.90 -90.32
CA LEU A 913 22.97 35.48 -90.71
C LEU A 913 22.86 35.76 -92.21
N ILE A 914 23.98 35.79 -92.93
CA ILE A 914 23.98 35.97 -94.39
C ILE A 914 23.40 34.72 -95.05
N SER A 915 22.31 34.86 -95.81
CA SER A 915 21.71 33.74 -96.53
C SER A 915 21.18 34.14 -97.91
N ALA A 916 21.18 33.19 -98.83
CA ALA A 916 20.54 33.29 -100.14
C ALA A 916 19.41 32.26 -100.18
N TYR A 917 18.15 32.72 -100.19
CA TYR A 917 16.97 31.85 -100.15
C TYR A 917 15.87 32.34 -101.12
N PRO A 918 15.14 31.43 -101.81
CA PRO A 918 15.39 29.98 -101.87
C PRO A 918 16.72 29.66 -102.57
N ASN A 919 17.33 28.54 -102.21
CA ASN A 919 18.53 28.02 -102.87
C ASN A 919 18.59 26.49 -102.70
N PRO A 920 18.25 25.69 -103.72
CA PRO A 920 18.04 26.07 -105.13
C PRO A 920 16.86 27.04 -105.37
N ASN A 921 16.90 27.82 -106.46
CA ASN A 921 15.88 28.78 -106.85
C ASN A 921 15.49 28.67 -108.33
N ASN A 922 14.34 29.25 -108.70
CA ASN A 922 13.81 29.20 -110.07
C ASN A 922 14.21 30.42 -110.93
N GLY A 923 15.38 30.97 -110.68
CA GLY A 923 15.90 32.16 -111.36
C GLY A 923 15.80 33.43 -110.52
N THR A 924 15.20 33.42 -109.32
CA THR A 924 15.21 34.59 -108.43
C THR A 924 15.37 34.14 -106.99
N PHE A 925 16.25 34.80 -106.23
CA PHE A 925 16.42 34.54 -104.80
C PHE A 925 16.70 35.83 -104.03
N VAL A 926 16.47 35.80 -102.71
CA VAL A 926 16.74 36.93 -101.82
C VAL A 926 18.05 36.69 -101.10
N LEU A 927 18.97 37.65 -101.23
CA LEU A 927 20.14 37.78 -100.38
C LEU A 927 19.74 38.59 -99.13
N THR A 928 19.80 37.94 -97.97
CA THR A 928 19.62 38.56 -96.66
C THR A 928 20.98 38.84 -96.03
N LEU A 929 21.16 40.07 -95.55
CA LEU A 929 22.39 40.58 -94.94
C LEU A 929 22.13 40.95 -93.47
N PRO A 930 23.14 40.96 -92.59
CA PRO A 930 22.94 41.23 -91.17
C PRO A 930 22.64 42.72 -90.87
N GLU A 931 22.95 43.64 -91.79
CA GLU A 931 22.70 45.09 -91.66
C GLU A 931 22.55 45.78 -93.04
N CYS A 932 22.08 47.03 -93.06
CA CYS A 932 21.63 47.72 -94.27
C CYS A 932 22.71 48.56 -94.99
N VAL A 933 23.99 48.56 -94.62
CA VAL A 933 24.98 49.45 -95.26
C VAL A 933 26.34 48.78 -95.39
N GLY A 934 27.10 49.16 -96.43
CA GLY A 934 28.50 48.73 -96.60
C GLY A 934 28.69 47.39 -97.31
N TYR A 935 27.63 46.78 -97.87
CA TYR A 935 27.72 45.49 -98.56
C TYR A 935 27.67 45.64 -100.09
N SER A 936 28.39 44.75 -100.76
CA SER A 936 28.28 44.54 -102.20
C SER A 936 28.30 43.05 -102.51
N TYR A 937 27.72 42.67 -103.66
CA TYR A 937 27.70 41.28 -104.10
C TYR A 937 28.12 41.15 -105.56
N ASN A 938 28.66 39.98 -105.88
CA ASN A 938 29.05 39.57 -107.22
C ASN A 938 28.55 38.14 -107.47
N VAL A 939 27.74 37.96 -108.50
CA VAL A 939 27.30 36.64 -108.98
C VAL A 939 28.17 36.27 -110.16
N ILE A 940 28.90 35.17 -110.06
CA ILE A 940 29.75 34.63 -111.12
C ILE A 940 29.27 33.25 -111.56
N ASN A 941 29.36 32.96 -112.87
CA ASN A 941 29.10 31.61 -113.38
C ASN A 941 30.29 30.67 -113.09
N THR A 942 30.15 29.38 -113.40
CA THR A 942 31.20 28.38 -113.19
C THR A 942 32.46 28.60 -114.03
N LEU A 943 32.41 29.46 -115.06
CA LEU A 943 33.57 29.86 -115.86
C LEU A 943 34.28 31.10 -115.28
N GLY A 944 33.80 31.65 -114.17
CA GLY A 944 34.36 32.82 -113.51
C GLY A 944 33.93 34.16 -114.11
N GLN A 945 32.96 34.17 -115.04
CA GLN A 945 32.43 35.41 -115.62
C GLN A 945 31.41 36.03 -114.68
N THR A 946 31.54 37.34 -114.43
CA THR A 946 30.53 38.12 -113.68
C THR A 946 29.24 38.24 -114.47
N ILE A 947 28.17 37.80 -113.84
CA ILE A 947 26.79 37.84 -114.34
C ILE A 947 26.10 39.10 -113.84
N GLN A 948 26.28 39.41 -112.56
CA GLN A 948 25.69 40.57 -111.92
C GLN A 948 26.58 41.03 -110.76
N GLN A 949 26.85 42.33 -110.67
CA GLN A 949 27.55 42.93 -109.54
C GLN A 949 26.83 44.22 -109.15
N ALA A 950 26.58 44.39 -107.85
CA ALA A 950 25.97 45.63 -107.34
C ALA A 950 26.34 45.88 -105.88
N ASN A 951 26.32 47.16 -105.50
CA ASN A 951 26.28 47.57 -104.10
C ASN A 951 24.83 47.46 -103.60
N THR A 952 24.66 47.04 -102.35
CA THR A 952 23.34 47.00 -101.72
C THR A 952 23.36 47.62 -100.35
N SER A 953 22.33 48.44 -100.10
CA SER A 953 22.04 49.04 -98.81
C SER A 953 20.71 48.54 -98.23
N ASN A 954 20.22 47.39 -98.71
CA ASN A 954 18.98 46.79 -98.24
C ASN A 954 19.28 45.51 -97.47
N TYR A 955 18.64 45.34 -96.32
CA TYR A 955 18.69 44.11 -95.52
C TYR A 955 18.35 42.86 -96.37
N ASN A 956 17.36 42.99 -97.25
CA ASN A 956 16.98 42.00 -98.24
C ASN A 956 17.17 42.55 -99.66
N THR A 957 17.96 41.86 -100.47
CA THR A 957 18.21 42.21 -101.86
C THR A 957 17.74 41.09 -102.77
N ILE A 958 16.83 41.39 -103.68
CA ILE A 958 16.38 40.42 -104.68
C ILE A 958 17.43 40.35 -105.79
N ILE A 959 17.92 39.14 -106.07
CA ILE A 959 18.83 38.84 -107.16
C ILE A 959 18.04 38.03 -108.19
N ASP A 960 17.97 38.56 -109.41
CA ASP A 960 17.22 37.98 -110.51
C ASP A 960 18.16 37.50 -111.63
N LEU A 961 18.15 36.20 -111.83
CA LEU A 961 18.90 35.42 -112.80
C LEU A 961 17.96 34.65 -113.75
N GLN A 962 16.67 35.01 -113.86
CA GLN A 962 15.70 34.28 -114.69
C GLN A 962 16.10 34.16 -116.17
N GLN A 963 16.90 35.10 -116.68
CA GLN A 963 17.40 35.08 -118.06
C GLN A 963 18.75 34.37 -118.23
N GLN A 964 19.32 33.83 -117.16
CA GLN A 964 20.61 33.14 -117.19
C GLN A 964 20.43 31.62 -117.33
N PRO A 965 21.37 30.90 -117.95
CA PRO A 965 21.29 29.44 -118.10
C PRO A 965 21.11 28.73 -116.75
N LYS A 966 20.38 27.61 -116.74
CA LYS A 966 20.26 26.76 -115.55
C LYS A 966 21.66 26.25 -115.14
N GLY A 967 21.97 26.27 -113.84
CA GLY A 967 23.29 25.90 -113.36
C GLY A 967 23.65 26.46 -111.99
N ILE A 968 24.89 26.20 -111.58
CA ILE A 968 25.44 26.71 -110.32
C ILE A 968 26.14 28.04 -110.58
N TYR A 969 25.86 29.02 -109.72
CA TYR A 969 26.55 30.30 -109.66
C TYR A 969 27.21 30.44 -108.29
N LEU A 970 28.27 31.24 -108.21
CA LEU A 970 28.88 31.63 -106.94
C LEU A 970 28.45 33.06 -106.63
N LEU A 971 27.78 33.24 -105.50
CA LEU A 971 27.47 34.52 -104.91
C LEU A 971 28.59 34.89 -103.94
N GLN A 972 29.41 35.85 -104.32
CA GLN A 972 30.45 36.45 -103.48
C GLN A 972 29.90 37.71 -102.83
N ILE A 973 30.09 37.84 -101.51
CA ILE A 973 29.53 38.91 -100.70
C ILE A 973 30.68 39.61 -99.99
N TYR A 974 30.71 40.92 -100.12
CA TYR A 974 31.75 41.79 -99.60
C TYR A 974 31.14 42.76 -98.60
N ASN A 975 31.91 43.10 -97.56
CA ASN A 975 31.63 44.24 -96.69
C ASN A 975 32.84 45.16 -96.75
N ASN A 976 32.64 46.42 -97.12
CA ASN A 976 33.68 47.42 -97.32
C ASN A 976 34.87 46.87 -98.14
N ASP A 977 34.56 46.34 -99.33
CA ASP A 977 35.49 45.75 -100.31
C ASP A 977 36.26 44.49 -99.89
N LYS A 978 36.00 43.96 -98.68
CA LYS A 978 36.59 42.69 -98.23
C LYS A 978 35.61 41.53 -98.45
N LEU A 979 36.06 40.47 -99.12
CA LEU A 979 35.27 39.25 -99.30
C LEU A 979 35.03 38.59 -97.93
N ILE A 980 33.77 38.48 -97.53
CA ILE A 980 33.38 37.91 -96.22
C ILE A 980 32.68 36.55 -96.35
N LYS A 981 32.02 36.28 -97.49
CA LYS A 981 31.34 35.00 -97.73
C LYS A 981 31.27 34.70 -99.22
N THR A 982 31.49 33.44 -99.59
CA THR A 982 31.14 32.91 -100.92
C THR A 982 30.14 31.80 -100.73
N GLN A 983 28.98 31.91 -101.38
CA GLN A 983 27.91 30.92 -101.31
C GLN A 983 27.58 30.41 -102.71
N ARG A 984 27.46 29.09 -102.85
CA ARG A 984 26.94 28.48 -104.09
C ARG A 984 25.43 28.71 -104.14
N VAL A 985 24.94 29.29 -105.22
CA VAL A 985 23.50 29.41 -105.51
C VAL A 985 23.16 28.62 -106.76
N SER A 986 22.12 27.80 -106.69
CA SER A 986 21.72 26.91 -107.78
C SER A 986 20.44 27.42 -108.42
N VAL A 987 20.49 27.77 -109.71
CA VAL A 987 19.31 28.11 -110.50
C VAL A 987 18.78 26.83 -111.14
N GLN A 988 17.67 26.34 -110.63
CA GLN A 988 17.01 25.10 -111.05
C GLN A 988 15.63 25.40 -111.61
N GLN A 989 14.98 24.36 -112.10
CA GLN A 989 13.54 24.28 -112.00
C GLN A 989 13.23 23.27 -110.90
#